data_AF-A0A0G0D806-F1
#
_entry.id   AF-A0A0G0D806-F1
#
_cell.length_a   1.000
_cell.length_b   1.000
_cell.length_c   1.000
_cell.angle_alpha   90.00
_cell.angle_beta   90.00
_cell.angle_gamma   90.00
#
_symmetry.space_group_name_H-M   'P 1'
#
loop_
_entity.id
_entity.type
_entity.pdbx_description
1 polymer ?
#
loop_
_entity_poly.entity_id
_entity_poly.type
_entity_poly.pdbx_seq_one_letter_code
_entity_poly.pdbx_strand_id
1 'polypeptide(L)'
;MVFQRSCTEKDGNTGDIKKHKNLSKNLKCLKKLKHEKMNLKSKPFAHERLVKITKYFSKNRDRDAHGRDAINRVSTGVRFFLAAAFFAIGFFAFSSQAHAATAIYYSIGQSAADLKTGTPTVTIASGKTSTSVWNLVTKTGAVPADITTSTVVSIKHEYTSLSAAVTGAVDANHLNTTDLVTGNYQLNFPCYYDSAADTTAVTVSGYTTGVSNYIKIYTPTSTTTETNVSQRHQGKWDDGKYRLVANAANALYVNIPYSKIQGLQIQKTLITGGDGAIFFGAAGNNLELGNSIVKSTVGNNATLVNIASSGINKVYNNILYDASSGIGLRFNNSIGGILYANNNTIYNTTNGYWANYGTFVVKNSISQNNIDGFHVYSGNFTGSDYNISDLAADAPGANSKNSTTVAFADAANKDFHLSPSDTSAKNSGSDLSADSNFAFNTDIDGQTRPSSSSVIWDIGADEAATAIYYSVGQNTNSHETGSGTVTVDAIARTATFSVAQTATNMGVGDLITYTGGACYILSKTSTTVWGCQSATGGAPTAVTNADVTSIAHAYSSLSAAEAGAVDATHLNTTDLVAGNYQLNFPCYYDSGADTTAVTVSGYTTGASNFIKIYTPNNILTEVNQSQRHSGKWDDGKYKLVPATGTNALYINNDQDYTVIEGLQISVAGTLSTNAFGNSYADYVTLKNSILKRESSTTGHSGIAVRFGYNFKSFNNIIYNFDVAGLSIDQQGNYSNNVYYNNTMYGCGTGAYFGGTNMYKSLAGFGNNIAFGNVIDYNVVSAYLNDGKSSVNNISSDATANNLTNPVNSKINQTVSFVDVANKDFHLSPSDTSAKNSGSDLSADANFAFNTDIDNQTRPSSSSTIWDIGADEAATAIYYSVGQSVAEKHQLQFGIL
;
A
#
# COMPACT_ATOMS: atom_id res chain seq x y z
N MET A 1 31.06 -33.26 24.84
CA MET A 1 31.56 -34.64 24.65
C MET A 1 32.09 -34.79 23.23
N VAL A 2 32.75 -35.92 22.94
CA VAL A 2 33.78 -36.05 21.89
C VAL A 2 33.20 -36.47 20.51
N PHE A 3 34.03 -36.30 19.47
CA PHE A 3 34.00 -36.79 18.07
C PHE A 3 33.51 -35.76 17.03
N GLN A 4 34.33 -35.25 16.07
CA GLN A 4 35.13 -35.90 14.99
C GLN A 4 34.23 -36.79 14.11
N ARG A 5 34.25 -36.81 12.77
CA ARG A 5 35.17 -36.49 11.64
C ARG A 5 34.25 -36.62 10.39
N SER A 6 34.58 -36.38 9.12
CA SER A 6 35.77 -35.92 8.37
C SER A 6 35.30 -35.63 6.93
N CYS A 7 35.81 -34.58 6.27
CA CYS A 7 35.74 -34.48 4.82
C CYS A 7 36.85 -35.32 4.17
N THR A 8 36.59 -35.92 3.01
CA THR A 8 37.59 -36.54 2.14
C THR A 8 37.79 -35.71 0.87
N GLU A 9 39.04 -35.38 0.58
CA GLU A 9 39.46 -34.74 -0.67
C GLU A 9 39.39 -35.73 -1.85
N LYS A 10 39.33 -35.19 -3.07
CA LYS A 10 39.92 -35.85 -4.24
C LYS A 10 40.35 -34.82 -5.29
N ASP A 11 41.58 -34.96 -5.75
CA ASP A 11 42.29 -34.03 -6.64
C ASP A 11 41.84 -34.10 -8.11
N GLY A 12 42.22 -33.08 -8.89
CA GLY A 12 42.53 -33.27 -10.32
C GLY A 12 42.33 -32.06 -11.25
N ASN A 13 43.38 -31.23 -11.40
CA ASN A 13 43.96 -30.73 -12.68
C ASN A 13 43.04 -30.47 -13.91
N THR A 14 43.12 -29.35 -14.67
CA THR A 14 44.33 -28.66 -15.22
C THR A 14 44.03 -27.24 -15.77
N GLY A 15 45.05 -26.36 -15.82
CA GLY A 15 45.19 -25.27 -16.83
C GLY A 15 44.77 -23.85 -16.39
N ASP A 16 45.68 -22.93 -16.02
CA ASP A 16 46.45 -21.99 -16.88
C ASP A 16 45.56 -20.92 -17.60
N ILE A 17 45.84 -19.60 -17.60
CA ILE A 17 47.15 -18.92 -17.49
C ILE A 17 47.04 -17.39 -17.18
N LYS A 18 48.10 -16.79 -16.59
CA LYS A 18 48.54 -15.35 -16.56
C LYS A 18 47.85 -14.25 -15.70
N LYS A 19 48.63 -13.86 -14.66
CA LYS A 19 49.24 -12.52 -14.38
C LYS A 19 48.46 -11.38 -13.68
N HIS A 20 49.00 -11.04 -12.48
CA HIS A 20 49.32 -9.69 -11.96
C HIS A 20 48.17 -8.69 -11.65
N LYS A 21 48.27 -7.78 -10.66
CA LYS A 21 49.21 -7.57 -9.53
C LYS A 21 48.54 -6.62 -8.51
N ASN A 22 48.80 -6.84 -7.22
CA ASN A 22 48.86 -5.86 -6.12
C ASN A 22 48.13 -4.49 -6.26
N LEU A 23 47.15 -4.27 -5.38
CA LEU A 23 47.08 -3.01 -4.62
C LEU A 23 47.17 -3.32 -3.12
N SER A 24 48.15 -2.73 -2.43
CA SER A 24 48.26 -2.74 -0.96
C SER A 24 49.11 -1.56 -0.49
N LYS A 25 48.91 -1.13 0.77
CA LYS A 25 49.44 0.10 1.44
C LYS A 25 48.65 1.36 1.01
N ASN A 26 48.20 2.27 1.89
CA ASN A 26 48.54 2.65 3.28
C ASN A 26 47.33 3.40 3.95
N LEU A 27 47.17 3.66 5.27
CA LEU A 27 47.85 3.25 6.52
C LEU A 27 47.10 3.72 7.81
N LYS A 28 46.63 2.81 8.69
CA LYS A 28 46.26 3.01 10.13
C LYS A 28 44.97 3.85 10.41
N CYS A 29 44.25 3.69 11.55
CA CYS A 29 44.72 3.36 12.90
C CYS A 29 43.67 2.62 13.81
N LEU A 30 44.13 1.63 14.59
CA LEU A 30 43.77 1.21 15.98
C LEU A 30 42.29 1.31 16.50
N LYS A 31 41.72 0.38 17.29
CA LYS A 31 42.28 -0.76 18.08
C LYS A 31 41.15 -1.69 18.62
N LYS A 32 41.40 -3.02 18.63
CA LYS A 32 41.06 -4.07 19.65
C LYS A 32 39.69 -4.06 20.38
N LEU A 33 39.00 -5.19 20.60
CA LEU A 33 39.50 -6.52 21.04
C LEU A 33 38.52 -7.67 20.69
N LYS A 34 39.04 -8.85 20.34
CA LYS A 34 38.30 -10.14 20.36
C LYS A 34 38.52 -10.87 21.70
N HIS A 35 37.47 -11.39 22.34
CA HIS A 35 37.24 -12.85 22.48
C HIS A 35 35.99 -13.19 23.29
N GLU A 36 35.58 -14.44 23.19
CA GLU A 36 34.26 -14.98 23.50
C GLU A 36 34.32 -16.05 24.62
N LYS A 37 33.14 -16.40 25.17
CA LYS A 37 32.81 -17.58 26.01
C LYS A 37 33.10 -17.55 27.52
N MET A 38 32.02 -17.57 28.30
CA MET A 38 31.84 -18.64 29.30
C MET A 38 30.35 -18.98 29.52
N ASN A 39 30.07 -20.26 29.79
CA ASN A 39 28.72 -20.85 29.87
C ASN A 39 27.99 -20.54 31.18
N LEU A 40 26.66 -20.42 31.13
CA LEU A 40 25.77 -20.44 32.30
C LEU A 40 24.62 -21.46 32.12
N LYS A 41 24.82 -22.67 32.68
CA LYS A 41 23.81 -23.67 33.07
C LYS A 41 24.45 -24.55 34.17
N SER A 42 23.81 -25.05 35.22
CA SER A 42 22.51 -24.76 35.87
C SER A 42 22.40 -25.63 37.15
N LYS A 43 21.31 -25.47 37.94
CA LYS A 43 20.74 -26.44 38.92
C LYS A 43 21.40 -26.53 40.34
N PRO A 44 20.75 -27.12 41.39
CA PRO A 44 19.64 -26.48 42.13
C PRO A 44 19.48 -26.85 43.65
N PHE A 45 18.34 -26.43 44.24
CA PHE A 45 17.60 -27.04 45.37
C PHE A 45 18.08 -26.81 46.83
N ALA A 46 17.13 -27.06 47.74
CA ALA A 46 17.02 -26.46 49.08
C ALA A 46 16.73 -27.50 50.18
N HIS A 47 16.40 -26.98 51.38
CA HIS A 47 15.80 -27.60 52.56
C HIS A 47 16.69 -28.11 53.72
N GLU A 48 16.22 -27.77 54.93
CA GLU A 48 16.57 -28.23 56.28
C GLU A 48 18.03 -28.09 56.80
N ARG A 49 18.22 -27.37 57.92
CA ARG A 49 18.05 -27.98 59.26
C ARG A 49 18.16 -26.99 60.42
N LEU A 50 17.34 -27.28 61.44
CA LEU A 50 17.34 -26.67 62.77
C LEU A 50 18.47 -27.27 63.66
N VAL A 51 18.93 -26.50 64.66
CA VAL A 51 19.65 -26.94 65.88
C VAL A 51 21.12 -27.45 65.75
N LYS A 52 22.05 -26.56 66.13
CA LYS A 52 23.34 -26.71 66.87
C LYS A 52 24.17 -25.46 66.50
N ILE A 53 24.60 -24.58 67.41
CA ILE A 53 25.37 -24.85 68.63
C ILE A 53 24.91 -23.93 69.78
N THR A 54 24.53 -24.53 70.90
CA THR A 54 24.38 -23.83 72.20
C THR A 54 25.07 -24.66 73.28
N LYS A 55 26.31 -24.29 73.64
CA LYS A 55 26.98 -24.46 74.96
C LYS A 55 28.47 -24.12 74.86
N TYR A 56 29.04 -23.64 75.97
CA TYR A 56 30.32 -22.92 76.09
C TYR A 56 30.29 -21.56 75.37
N PHE A 57 30.09 -20.41 76.04
CA PHE A 57 30.46 -20.11 77.42
C PHE A 57 29.28 -19.85 78.37
N SER A 58 29.20 -20.66 79.43
CA SER A 58 28.46 -20.35 80.65
C SER A 58 29.44 -20.39 81.83
N LYS A 59 30.15 -19.29 82.10
CA LYS A 59 30.99 -19.16 83.29
C LYS A 59 31.16 -17.70 83.72
N ASN A 60 30.14 -17.19 84.41
CA ASN A 60 30.29 -16.65 85.76
C ASN A 60 28.92 -16.21 86.25
N ARG A 61 28.43 -16.89 87.30
CA ARG A 61 27.30 -16.45 88.10
C ARG A 61 27.86 -15.77 89.36
N ASP A 62 27.08 -14.86 89.92
CA ASP A 62 27.21 -14.32 91.28
C ASP A 62 28.47 -13.49 91.57
N ARG A 63 28.33 -12.16 91.50
CA ARG A 63 28.16 -11.41 92.77
C ARG A 63 27.69 -9.95 92.65
N ASP A 64 26.98 -9.58 93.70
CA ASP A 64 26.82 -8.27 94.33
C ASP A 64 26.02 -7.14 93.67
N ALA A 65 25.12 -6.60 94.50
CA ALA A 65 24.38 -5.37 94.31
C ALA A 65 25.22 -4.13 94.68
N HIS A 66 24.57 -2.95 94.66
CA HIS A 66 25.12 -1.63 95.03
C HIS A 66 26.08 -1.04 93.98
N GLY A 67 25.63 -0.21 93.04
CA GLY A 67 24.97 1.06 93.31
C GLY A 67 25.89 2.22 92.87
N ARG A 68 25.29 3.37 92.54
CA ARG A 68 25.94 4.61 92.02
C ARG A 68 26.42 4.50 90.56
N ASP A 69 26.36 5.57 89.75
CA ASP A 69 25.59 6.80 89.92
C ASP A 69 25.27 7.46 88.57
N ALA A 70 24.37 8.43 88.63
CA ALA A 70 23.98 9.40 87.61
C ALA A 70 24.91 9.59 86.39
N ILE A 71 24.37 9.28 85.20
CA ILE A 71 24.11 10.23 84.10
C ILE A 71 22.86 9.71 83.37
N ASN A 72 21.71 10.40 83.51
CA ASN A 72 20.57 10.42 82.57
C ASN A 72 19.37 11.16 83.18
N ARG A 73 19.51 12.49 83.36
CA ARG A 73 18.38 13.42 83.35
C ARG A 73 18.52 14.30 82.11
N VAL A 74 17.79 13.95 81.05
CA VAL A 74 17.19 14.77 79.99
C VAL A 74 16.60 13.82 78.93
N SER A 75 15.45 14.17 78.34
CA SER A 75 14.76 13.51 77.20
C SER A 75 13.57 12.56 77.46
N THR A 76 12.76 12.79 78.50
CA THR A 76 11.35 12.33 78.53
C THR A 76 10.48 13.12 77.53
N GLY A 77 10.91 13.16 76.26
CA GLY A 77 10.32 13.97 75.20
C GLY A 77 10.76 13.61 73.76
N VAL A 78 11.66 12.63 73.57
CA VAL A 78 12.15 12.22 72.23
C VAL A 78 11.68 10.80 71.84
N ARG A 79 11.07 10.04 72.76
CA ARG A 79 10.65 8.64 72.52
C ARG A 79 9.29 8.46 71.85
N PHE A 80 8.64 9.54 71.39
CA PHE A 80 7.42 9.48 70.56
C PHE A 80 7.65 9.79 69.07
N PHE A 81 8.86 10.19 68.65
CA PHE A 81 9.17 10.48 67.24
C PHE A 81 10.01 9.42 66.51
N LEU A 82 10.74 8.54 67.23
CA LEU A 82 11.53 7.48 66.58
C LEU A 82 10.71 6.24 66.16
N ALA A 83 9.52 6.02 66.72
CA ALA A 83 8.64 4.94 66.28
C ALA A 83 7.94 5.25 64.93
N ALA A 84 7.73 6.53 64.62
CA ALA A 84 7.19 6.97 63.33
C ALA A 84 8.28 7.04 62.24
N ALA A 85 9.50 7.47 62.59
CA ALA A 85 10.59 7.61 61.62
C ALA A 85 11.09 6.26 61.04
N PHE A 86 11.10 5.19 61.85
CA PHE A 86 11.52 3.86 61.37
C PHE A 86 10.50 3.15 60.46
N PHE A 87 9.26 3.66 60.37
CA PHE A 87 8.29 3.23 59.34
C PHE A 87 8.38 4.05 58.05
N ALA A 88 9.15 5.15 58.04
CA ALA A 88 9.17 6.13 56.93
C ALA A 88 10.48 6.15 56.11
N ILE A 89 11.57 5.53 56.59
CA ILE A 89 12.89 5.52 55.90
C ILE A 89 13.34 4.06 55.61
N GLY A 90 12.42 3.09 55.75
CA GLY A 90 12.63 1.67 55.45
C GLY A 90 12.21 1.23 54.04
N PHE A 91 11.68 2.14 53.21
CA PHE A 91 11.44 1.89 51.79
C PHE A 91 12.77 1.88 51.03
N PHE A 92 13.54 0.81 51.19
CA PHE A 92 14.37 0.36 50.09
C PHE A 92 13.46 0.22 48.88
N ALA A 93 13.82 0.89 47.79
CA ALA A 93 13.29 0.58 46.49
C ALA A 93 13.77 -0.83 46.09
N PHE A 94 13.08 -1.85 46.61
CA PHE A 94 12.52 -2.80 45.69
C PHE A 94 11.70 -1.96 44.71
N SER A 95 12.32 -1.64 43.57
CA SER A 95 11.55 -1.81 42.35
C SER A 95 10.91 -3.18 42.49
N SER A 96 9.59 -3.21 42.61
CA SER A 96 8.91 -4.27 41.91
C SER A 96 9.45 -4.16 40.49
N GLN A 97 10.26 -5.14 40.10
CA GLN A 97 10.19 -5.57 38.72
C GLN A 97 8.74 -6.00 38.60
N ALA A 98 7.89 -5.06 38.18
CA ALA A 98 6.54 -5.36 37.76
C ALA A 98 6.75 -6.38 36.65
N HIS A 99 6.54 -7.65 36.99
CA HIS A 99 6.68 -8.74 36.04
C HIS A 99 5.81 -8.34 34.86
N ALA A 100 6.41 -8.24 33.67
CA ALA A 100 5.68 -7.85 32.48
C ALA A 100 4.44 -8.76 32.39
N ALA A 101 3.27 -8.14 32.20
CA ALA A 101 2.01 -8.87 32.21
C ALA A 101 2.05 -10.03 31.22
N THR A 102 1.58 -11.20 31.66
CA THR A 102 1.67 -12.42 30.86
C THR A 102 0.72 -12.29 29.67
N ALA A 103 1.26 -12.19 28.46
CA ALA A 103 0.49 -12.11 27.23
C ALA A 103 -0.09 -13.49 26.88
N ILE A 104 -1.42 -13.56 26.79
CA ILE A 104 -2.19 -14.74 26.40
C ILE A 104 -2.85 -14.45 25.06
N TYR A 105 -2.92 -15.46 24.20
CA TYR A 105 -3.34 -15.34 22.81
C TYR A 105 -4.42 -16.39 22.50
N TYR A 106 -5.58 -15.93 22.04
CA TYR A 106 -6.65 -16.78 21.53
C TYR A 106 -6.96 -16.40 20.09
N SER A 107 -6.44 -17.17 19.15
CA SER A 107 -6.61 -16.92 17.71
C SER A 107 -8.04 -17.18 17.24
N ILE A 108 -8.48 -16.31 16.34
CA ILE A 108 -9.82 -16.32 15.73
C ILE A 108 -9.66 -16.47 14.23
N GLY A 109 -10.38 -17.41 13.63
CA GLY A 109 -10.52 -17.52 12.18
C GLY A 109 -11.77 -18.34 11.84
N GLN A 110 -12.43 -18.04 10.73
CA GLN A 110 -13.80 -18.51 10.45
C GLN A 110 -13.88 -20.02 10.14
N SER A 111 -12.74 -20.71 10.07
CA SER A 111 -12.64 -22.14 9.80
C SER A 111 -12.16 -22.94 11.01
N ALA A 112 -12.83 -24.05 11.29
CA ALA A 112 -12.37 -25.05 12.26
C ALA A 112 -11.37 -26.07 11.67
N ALA A 113 -10.91 -25.84 10.42
CA ALA A 113 -10.01 -26.74 9.72
C ALA A 113 -8.60 -26.79 10.34
N ASP A 114 -7.89 -27.87 10.05
CA ASP A 114 -6.49 -28.06 10.45
C ASP A 114 -5.57 -27.35 9.45
N LEU A 115 -4.78 -26.40 9.94
CA LEU A 115 -3.89 -25.53 9.19
C LEU A 115 -2.49 -26.15 8.97
N LYS A 116 -2.26 -27.40 9.41
CA LYS A 116 -0.96 -28.05 9.24
C LYS A 116 -0.64 -28.31 7.76
N THR A 117 0.56 -27.92 7.35
CA THR A 117 1.18 -28.36 6.10
C THR A 117 2.42 -29.21 6.45
N GLY A 118 2.47 -30.44 5.94
CA GLY A 118 3.48 -31.42 6.35
C GLY A 118 3.32 -31.92 7.79
N THR A 119 4.44 -32.19 8.48
CA THR A 119 4.47 -32.85 9.80
C THR A 119 5.15 -31.97 10.89
N PRO A 120 4.56 -30.83 11.31
CA PRO A 120 5.16 -29.89 12.28
C PRO A 120 5.05 -30.32 13.76
N THR A 121 5.37 -29.41 14.70
CA THR A 121 5.34 -29.61 16.17
C THR A 121 4.91 -28.33 16.95
N VAL A 122 3.61 -28.00 17.02
CA VAL A 122 3.07 -26.78 17.68
C VAL A 122 1.68 -27.06 18.30
N THR A 123 1.28 -26.31 19.35
CA THR A 123 -0.09 -26.38 19.93
C THR A 123 -0.77 -25.01 20.10
N ILE A 124 -0.09 -23.95 20.55
CA ILE A 124 -0.58 -22.55 20.50
C ILE A 124 0.60 -21.60 20.26
N ALA A 125 0.51 -20.74 19.25
CA ALA A 125 1.53 -19.74 18.92
C ALA A 125 1.29 -18.42 19.67
N SER A 126 2.30 -17.94 20.41
CA SER A 126 2.37 -16.56 20.95
C SER A 126 3.24 -15.63 20.12
N GLY A 127 3.90 -16.17 19.10
CA GLY A 127 4.77 -15.46 18.16
C GLY A 127 5.72 -16.45 17.48
N LYS A 128 6.62 -15.96 16.62
CA LYS A 128 7.60 -16.78 15.91
C LYS A 128 8.98 -16.11 15.80
N THR A 129 9.98 -16.92 15.46
CA THR A 129 11.32 -16.47 15.06
C THR A 129 11.68 -16.90 13.64
N SER A 130 10.95 -17.87 13.07
CA SER A 130 10.97 -18.23 11.65
C SER A 130 9.65 -18.90 11.27
N THR A 131 9.46 -19.25 10.00
CA THR A 131 8.31 -20.07 9.56
C THR A 131 8.26 -21.45 10.22
N SER A 132 9.40 -21.96 10.72
CA SER A 132 9.56 -23.28 11.33
C SER A 132 9.77 -23.28 12.85
N VAL A 133 9.90 -22.10 13.49
CA VAL A 133 10.17 -21.97 14.92
C VAL A 133 9.23 -20.94 15.55
N TRP A 134 8.40 -21.43 16.47
CA TRP A 134 7.31 -20.68 17.11
C TRP A 134 7.48 -20.64 18.64
N ASN A 135 7.17 -19.50 19.24
CA ASN A 135 7.07 -19.34 20.69
C ASN A 135 5.70 -19.85 21.14
N LEU A 136 5.66 -20.64 22.22
CA LEU A 136 4.45 -21.34 22.66
C LEU A 136 4.05 -20.96 24.09
N VAL A 137 2.74 -20.88 24.34
CA VAL A 137 2.13 -20.73 25.67
C VAL A 137 1.01 -21.76 25.85
N THR A 138 0.66 -22.10 27.09
CA THR A 138 -0.60 -22.82 27.36
C THR A 138 -1.79 -21.87 27.26
N LYS A 139 -3.00 -22.42 27.20
CA LYS A 139 -4.27 -21.66 27.26
C LYS A 139 -4.41 -20.78 28.52
N THR A 140 -3.65 -21.09 29.56
CA THR A 140 -3.58 -20.39 30.85
C THR A 140 -2.36 -19.45 30.99
N GLY A 141 -1.57 -19.27 29.92
CA GLY A 141 -0.38 -18.42 29.91
C GLY A 141 0.88 -19.02 30.55
N ALA A 142 0.88 -20.31 30.89
CA ALA A 142 2.07 -21.00 31.38
C ALA A 142 3.01 -21.42 30.24
N VAL A 143 4.27 -21.72 30.57
CA VAL A 143 5.21 -22.36 29.64
C VAL A 143 4.77 -23.81 29.41
N PRO A 144 4.57 -24.28 28.16
CA PRO A 144 4.26 -25.68 27.87
C PRO A 144 5.37 -26.62 28.37
N ALA A 145 5.02 -27.85 28.71
CA ALA A 145 6.00 -28.85 29.12
C ALA A 145 6.93 -29.24 27.95
N ASP A 146 8.22 -29.43 28.24
CA ASP A 146 9.19 -29.92 27.26
C ASP A 146 8.77 -31.31 26.72
N ILE A 147 8.67 -31.44 25.39
CA ILE A 147 8.42 -32.69 24.70
C ILE A 147 9.51 -32.96 23.65
N THR A 148 9.86 -34.23 23.46
CA THR A 148 10.84 -34.66 22.45
C THR A 148 10.18 -35.61 21.46
N THR A 149 10.41 -35.39 20.16
CA THR A 149 10.02 -36.31 19.07
C THR A 149 8.53 -36.68 18.98
N SER A 150 7.63 -35.80 19.43
CA SER A 150 6.17 -35.94 19.24
C SER A 150 5.74 -35.45 17.85
N THR A 151 4.62 -35.96 17.33
CA THR A 151 4.00 -35.53 16.06
C THR A 151 2.95 -34.44 16.31
N VAL A 152 2.81 -33.41 15.46
CA VAL A 152 1.57 -32.61 15.44
C VAL A 152 0.38 -33.48 15.08
N VAL A 153 -0.66 -33.38 15.90
CA VAL A 153 -1.98 -33.91 15.60
C VAL A 153 -2.77 -32.86 14.80
N SER A 154 -2.78 -31.60 15.24
CA SER A 154 -3.39 -30.46 14.53
C SER A 154 -2.74 -29.11 14.87
N ILE A 155 -2.93 -28.13 13.98
CA ILE A 155 -2.76 -26.69 14.24
C ILE A 155 -4.06 -26.02 13.80
N LYS A 156 -4.73 -25.25 14.66
CA LYS A 156 -6.00 -24.60 14.33
C LYS A 156 -6.16 -23.28 15.08
N HIS A 157 -7.10 -22.45 14.66
CA HIS A 157 -7.59 -21.36 15.50
C HIS A 157 -8.36 -21.91 16.71
N GLU A 158 -8.31 -21.20 17.83
CA GLU A 158 -9.02 -21.64 19.04
C GLU A 158 -10.53 -21.40 18.89
N TYR A 159 -10.93 -20.27 18.31
CA TYR A 159 -12.32 -19.86 18.15
C TYR A 159 -12.67 -19.52 16.70
N THR A 160 -13.93 -19.78 16.33
CA THR A 160 -14.45 -19.48 14.98
C THR A 160 -15.02 -18.07 14.80
N SER A 161 -15.20 -17.33 15.89
CA SER A 161 -15.63 -15.93 15.89
C SER A 161 -15.04 -15.18 17.08
N LEU A 162 -14.93 -13.85 16.96
CA LEU A 162 -14.47 -12.97 18.03
C LEU A 162 -15.46 -12.97 19.21
N SER A 163 -16.76 -13.09 18.94
CA SER A 163 -17.80 -13.19 19.99
C SER A 163 -17.64 -14.46 20.83
N ALA A 164 -17.33 -15.60 20.18
CA ALA A 164 -17.02 -16.85 20.87
C ALA A 164 -15.72 -16.74 21.68
N ALA A 165 -14.68 -16.09 21.16
CA ALA A 165 -13.41 -15.91 21.86
C ALA A 165 -13.53 -15.05 23.12
N VAL A 166 -14.23 -13.92 23.04
CA VAL A 166 -14.45 -13.02 24.19
C VAL A 166 -15.27 -13.68 25.30
N THR A 167 -16.20 -14.58 24.93
CA THR A 167 -17.02 -15.35 25.87
C THR A 167 -16.27 -16.55 26.46
N GLY A 168 -15.54 -17.30 25.63
CA GLY A 168 -14.84 -18.52 26.03
C GLY A 168 -13.54 -18.29 26.79
N ALA A 169 -12.91 -17.12 26.65
CA ALA A 169 -11.65 -16.78 27.30
C ALA A 169 -11.66 -16.99 28.83
N VAL A 170 -12.84 -16.90 29.48
CA VAL A 170 -13.00 -17.03 30.94
C VAL A 170 -13.45 -18.41 31.40
N ASP A 171 -13.54 -19.41 30.51
CA ASP A 171 -13.90 -20.78 30.89
C ASP A 171 -12.76 -21.52 31.60
N ALA A 172 -13.08 -22.65 32.24
CA ALA A 172 -12.17 -23.44 33.07
C ALA A 172 -10.97 -24.07 32.32
N ASN A 173 -10.98 -24.10 30.99
CA ASN A 173 -9.90 -24.59 30.13
C ASN A 173 -9.05 -23.45 29.54
N HIS A 174 -9.47 -22.19 29.74
CA HIS A 174 -8.82 -20.97 29.26
C HIS A 174 -8.31 -20.15 30.45
N LEU A 175 -8.50 -18.83 30.46
CA LEU A 175 -7.93 -17.96 31.50
C LEU A 175 -8.58 -18.16 32.87
N ASN A 176 -9.83 -18.62 32.90
CA ASN A 176 -10.59 -18.92 34.12
C ASN A 176 -10.64 -17.76 35.14
N THR A 177 -10.45 -16.52 34.70
CA THR A 177 -10.62 -15.29 35.48
C THR A 177 -10.97 -14.11 34.57
N THR A 178 -11.81 -13.21 35.07
CA THR A 178 -12.08 -11.89 34.45
C THR A 178 -11.16 -10.79 34.98
N ASP A 179 -10.41 -11.03 36.06
CA ASP A 179 -9.50 -10.06 36.66
C ASP A 179 -8.08 -10.19 36.08
N LEU A 180 -7.83 -9.39 35.04
CA LEU A 180 -6.52 -9.33 34.38
C LEU A 180 -5.47 -8.60 35.22
N VAL A 181 -5.87 -7.77 36.19
CA VAL A 181 -4.96 -7.00 37.05
C VAL A 181 -4.40 -7.90 38.14
N THR A 182 -5.26 -8.59 38.90
CA THR A 182 -4.83 -9.53 39.95
C THR A 182 -4.09 -10.72 39.36
N GLY A 183 -4.52 -11.21 38.18
CA GLY A 183 -3.81 -12.27 37.46
C GLY A 183 -2.54 -11.81 36.73
N ASN A 184 -2.32 -10.50 36.61
CA ASN A 184 -1.27 -9.86 35.82
C ASN A 184 -1.18 -10.39 34.37
N TYR A 185 -2.29 -10.33 33.65
CA TYR A 185 -2.45 -10.83 32.28
C TYR A 185 -2.65 -9.70 31.26
N GLN A 186 -2.30 -9.95 30.00
CA GLN A 186 -2.80 -9.25 28.83
C GLN A 186 -3.52 -10.26 27.94
N LEU A 187 -4.76 -9.96 27.55
CA LEU A 187 -5.60 -10.86 26.77
C LEU A 187 -5.64 -10.39 25.31
N ASN A 188 -5.03 -11.16 24.42
CA ASN A 188 -4.87 -10.82 23.01
C ASN A 188 -5.75 -11.73 22.15
N PHE A 189 -6.55 -11.09 21.30
CA PHE A 189 -7.41 -11.70 20.30
C PHE A 189 -6.88 -11.37 18.90
N PRO A 190 -5.90 -12.14 18.37
CA PRO A 190 -5.45 -12.01 16.99
C PRO A 190 -6.48 -12.61 16.03
N CYS A 191 -6.98 -11.77 15.13
CA CYS A 191 -8.02 -12.09 14.14
C CYS A 191 -7.40 -12.40 12.77
N TYR A 192 -7.77 -13.54 12.20
CA TYR A 192 -7.30 -14.06 10.91
C TYR A 192 -8.46 -14.24 9.93
N TYR A 193 -8.19 -14.08 8.64
CA TYR A 193 -9.11 -14.46 7.57
C TYR A 193 -8.85 -15.88 7.12
N ASP A 194 -9.91 -16.70 7.12
CA ASP A 194 -9.87 -18.05 6.56
C ASP A 194 -10.76 -18.20 5.33
N SER A 195 -12.00 -17.69 5.37
CA SER A 195 -13.03 -18.05 4.37
C SER A 195 -14.18 -17.06 4.17
N ALA A 196 -14.55 -16.27 5.18
CA ALA A 196 -15.71 -15.40 5.15
C ALA A 196 -15.62 -14.26 6.17
N ALA A 197 -16.64 -13.41 6.24
CA ALA A 197 -16.82 -12.45 7.33
C ALA A 197 -17.22 -13.16 8.64
N ASP A 198 -16.74 -12.65 9.78
CA ASP A 198 -17.39 -12.92 11.07
C ASP A 198 -18.68 -12.10 11.12
N THR A 199 -19.83 -12.75 11.33
CA THR A 199 -21.15 -12.11 11.33
C THR A 199 -21.76 -11.96 12.72
N THR A 200 -21.05 -12.42 13.77
CA THR A 200 -21.58 -12.45 15.14
C THR A 200 -21.21 -11.17 15.89
N ALA A 201 -22.21 -10.39 16.31
CA ALA A 201 -21.98 -9.21 17.13
C ALA A 201 -21.22 -9.55 18.43
N VAL A 202 -20.33 -8.64 18.84
CA VAL A 202 -19.36 -8.85 19.93
C VAL A 202 -19.67 -7.92 21.09
N THR A 203 -19.64 -8.44 22.32
CA THR A 203 -19.71 -7.64 23.55
C THR A 203 -18.53 -7.96 24.46
N VAL A 204 -17.69 -6.96 24.70
CA VAL A 204 -16.53 -7.02 25.60
C VAL A 204 -16.91 -6.34 26.90
N SER A 205 -17.25 -7.12 27.93
CA SER A 205 -17.72 -6.60 29.22
C SER A 205 -17.35 -7.55 30.37
N GLY A 206 -17.37 -7.06 31.61
CA GLY A 206 -17.21 -7.88 32.82
C GLY A 206 -15.77 -8.19 33.24
N TYR A 207 -14.76 -7.65 32.55
CA TYR A 207 -13.35 -7.78 32.89
C TYR A 207 -12.85 -6.63 33.77
N THR A 208 -11.96 -6.94 34.72
CA THR A 208 -11.16 -5.93 35.44
C THR A 208 -9.83 -5.76 34.71
N THR A 209 -9.59 -4.55 34.21
CA THR A 209 -8.43 -4.19 33.40
C THR A 209 -7.66 -3.00 33.98
N GLY A 210 -6.42 -2.83 33.53
CA GLY A 210 -5.53 -1.73 33.92
C GLY A 210 -4.58 -1.35 32.80
N VAL A 211 -3.79 -0.29 33.00
CA VAL A 211 -2.86 0.25 31.98
C VAL A 211 -1.86 -0.79 31.43
N SER A 212 -1.44 -1.75 32.25
CA SER A 212 -0.56 -2.86 31.85
C SER A 212 -1.31 -4.17 31.56
N ASN A 213 -2.62 -4.23 31.83
CA ASN A 213 -3.43 -5.44 31.87
C ASN A 213 -4.74 -5.23 31.10
N TYR A 214 -4.65 -5.31 29.78
CA TYR A 214 -5.71 -4.92 28.85
C TYR A 214 -6.19 -6.08 27.98
N ILE A 215 -7.30 -5.84 27.27
CA ILE A 215 -7.72 -6.64 26.12
C ILE A 215 -7.23 -5.96 24.83
N LYS A 216 -6.56 -6.70 23.94
CA LYS A 216 -6.17 -6.25 22.59
C LYS A 216 -6.86 -7.11 21.54
N ILE A 217 -7.70 -6.51 20.70
CA ILE A 217 -8.31 -7.16 19.54
C ILE A 217 -7.64 -6.60 18.30
N TYR A 218 -7.03 -7.44 17.47
CA TYR A 218 -6.23 -6.95 16.35
C TYR A 218 -6.03 -7.94 15.22
N THR A 219 -5.76 -7.45 14.01
CA THR A 219 -5.17 -8.26 12.93
C THR A 219 -3.64 -8.29 13.05
N PRO A 220 -2.99 -9.45 13.12
CA PRO A 220 -1.53 -9.56 13.10
C PRO A 220 -0.90 -9.04 11.80
N THR A 221 0.21 -8.33 11.92
CA THR A 221 0.87 -7.68 10.76
C THR A 221 2.31 -8.12 10.57
N SER A 222 3.03 -8.42 11.66
CA SER A 222 4.45 -8.76 11.58
C SER A 222 4.66 -10.13 10.94
N THR A 223 5.11 -10.14 9.69
CA THR A 223 5.50 -11.36 8.95
C THR A 223 6.77 -12.01 9.50
N THR A 224 7.51 -11.34 10.38
CA THR A 224 8.71 -11.86 11.05
C THR A 224 8.42 -12.43 12.44
N THR A 225 7.46 -11.88 13.20
CA THR A 225 7.24 -12.23 14.61
C THR A 225 5.83 -12.71 14.98
N GLU A 226 4.79 -12.48 14.17
CA GLU A 226 3.41 -12.83 14.52
C GLU A 226 2.75 -13.81 13.54
N THR A 227 2.89 -13.59 12.24
CA THR A 227 2.16 -14.30 11.18
C THR A 227 3.08 -14.64 10.00
N ASN A 228 2.63 -15.48 9.06
CA ASN A 228 3.32 -15.68 7.78
C ASN A 228 2.86 -14.67 6.71
N VAL A 229 1.63 -14.17 6.81
CA VAL A 229 1.03 -13.17 5.90
C VAL A 229 0.24 -12.16 6.74
N SER A 230 0.43 -10.86 6.49
CA SER A 230 -0.29 -9.80 7.20
C SER A 230 -1.81 -9.96 7.04
N GLN A 231 -2.52 -9.91 8.16
CA GLN A 231 -3.97 -10.04 8.26
C GLN A 231 -4.70 -8.69 8.23
N ARG A 232 -3.96 -7.58 8.34
CA ARG A 232 -4.53 -6.23 8.19
C ARG A 232 -4.83 -5.94 6.72
N HIS A 233 -5.82 -5.08 6.48
CA HIS A 233 -6.03 -4.42 5.20
C HIS A 233 -4.85 -3.49 4.83
N GLN A 234 -4.86 -2.97 3.61
CA GLN A 234 -3.94 -1.94 3.11
C GLN A 234 -4.83 -0.77 2.64
N GLY A 235 -5.26 0.07 3.59
CA GLY A 235 -6.05 1.31 3.48
C GLY A 235 -7.43 1.23 2.83
N LYS A 236 -7.73 0.12 2.15
CA LYS A 236 -8.95 -0.15 1.40
C LYS A 236 -9.64 -1.38 1.96
N TRP A 237 -10.96 -1.41 1.86
CA TRP A 237 -11.75 -2.58 2.26
C TRP A 237 -11.38 -3.79 1.38
N ASP A 238 -10.94 -4.87 2.03
CA ASP A 238 -10.44 -6.10 1.42
C ASP A 238 -11.21 -7.32 1.97
N ASP A 239 -12.00 -7.96 1.10
CA ASP A 239 -12.75 -9.16 1.42
C ASP A 239 -11.87 -10.44 1.53
N GLY A 240 -10.57 -10.33 1.27
CA GLY A 240 -9.53 -11.30 1.60
C GLY A 240 -8.88 -11.11 2.99
N LYS A 241 -9.38 -10.18 3.81
CA LYS A 241 -8.91 -9.93 5.19
C LYS A 241 -10.02 -10.10 6.22
N TYR A 242 -9.63 -10.15 7.50
CA TYR A 242 -10.59 -10.32 8.59
C TYR A 242 -11.56 -9.14 8.62
N ARG A 243 -12.85 -9.45 8.74
CA ARG A 243 -13.91 -8.44 8.82
C ARG A 243 -15.05 -8.92 9.70
N LEU A 244 -15.56 -8.00 10.51
CA LEU A 244 -16.74 -8.18 11.35
C LEU A 244 -17.93 -7.47 10.68
N VAL A 245 -18.87 -8.23 10.12
CA VAL A 245 -20.01 -7.73 9.34
C VAL A 245 -21.30 -8.13 10.05
N ALA A 246 -21.73 -7.34 11.03
CA ALA A 246 -22.81 -7.70 11.94
C ALA A 246 -24.14 -6.99 11.61
N ASN A 247 -25.22 -7.78 11.60
CA ASN A 247 -26.59 -7.28 11.51
C ASN A 247 -27.17 -7.08 12.92
N ALA A 248 -26.64 -6.10 13.65
CA ALA A 248 -27.02 -5.81 15.03
C ALA A 248 -26.96 -4.30 15.34
N ALA A 249 -27.53 -3.90 16.48
CA ALA A 249 -27.49 -2.51 16.95
C ALA A 249 -26.06 -1.99 17.13
N ASN A 250 -25.16 -2.87 17.58
CA ASN A 250 -23.72 -2.68 17.67
C ASN A 250 -23.02 -3.89 17.04
N ALA A 251 -22.01 -3.69 16.18
CA ALA A 251 -21.19 -4.79 15.70
C ALA A 251 -20.15 -5.18 16.76
N LEU A 252 -19.50 -4.18 17.37
CA LEU A 252 -18.57 -4.34 18.48
C LEU A 252 -18.95 -3.38 19.62
N TYR A 253 -19.37 -3.93 20.75
CA TYR A 253 -19.63 -3.18 21.98
C TYR A 253 -18.50 -3.43 23.00
N VAL A 254 -17.86 -2.36 23.50
CA VAL A 254 -16.77 -2.44 24.48
C VAL A 254 -17.14 -1.60 25.71
N ASN A 255 -17.28 -2.25 26.86
CA ASN A 255 -17.71 -1.63 28.11
C ASN A 255 -16.81 -2.03 29.29
N ILE A 256 -15.50 -1.96 29.06
CA ILE A 256 -14.41 -2.11 30.02
C ILE A 256 -13.31 -1.10 29.68
N PRO A 257 -12.46 -0.66 30.62
CA PRO A 257 -11.42 0.30 30.31
C PRO A 257 -10.17 -0.34 29.66
N TYR A 258 -9.23 0.51 29.22
CA TYR A 258 -7.87 0.17 28.75
C TYR A 258 -7.74 -0.74 27.51
N SER A 259 -8.84 -1.08 26.84
CA SER A 259 -8.83 -2.01 25.71
C SER A 259 -8.41 -1.37 24.38
N LYS A 260 -7.80 -2.17 23.51
CA LYS A 260 -7.20 -1.74 22.23
C LYS A 260 -7.80 -2.50 21.05
N ILE A 261 -8.20 -1.78 20.00
CA ILE A 261 -8.77 -2.31 18.76
C ILE A 261 -7.89 -1.80 17.60
N GLN A 262 -7.32 -2.70 16.79
CA GLN A 262 -6.28 -2.35 15.81
C GLN A 262 -6.40 -3.13 14.50
N GLY A 263 -6.36 -2.46 13.34
CA GLY A 263 -6.27 -3.16 12.03
C GLY A 263 -7.55 -3.84 11.55
N LEU A 264 -8.71 -3.57 12.17
CA LEU A 264 -9.94 -4.31 11.89
C LEU A 264 -10.73 -3.66 10.75
N GLN A 265 -11.48 -4.49 10.03
CA GLN A 265 -12.56 -4.05 9.15
C GLN A 265 -13.90 -4.34 9.82
N ILE A 266 -14.74 -3.32 10.01
CA ILE A 266 -16.01 -3.44 10.72
C ILE A 266 -17.14 -2.83 9.89
N GLN A 267 -18.18 -3.61 9.62
CA GLN A 267 -19.41 -3.14 8.97
C GLN A 267 -20.64 -3.43 9.83
N LYS A 268 -21.46 -2.41 10.02
CA LYS A 268 -22.84 -2.56 10.53
C LYS A 268 -23.82 -2.62 9.36
N THR A 269 -24.61 -3.69 9.29
CA THR A 269 -25.62 -3.88 8.23
C THR A 269 -27.06 -3.63 8.68
N LEU A 270 -27.32 -3.56 9.99
CA LEU A 270 -28.65 -3.25 10.52
C LEU A 270 -29.02 -1.78 10.24
N ILE A 271 -30.09 -1.57 9.47
CA ILE A 271 -30.58 -0.25 9.04
C ILE A 271 -31.61 0.40 9.98
N THR A 272 -32.08 -0.32 11.00
CA THR A 272 -33.01 0.21 12.02
C THR A 272 -32.26 0.71 13.25
N GLY A 273 -32.90 1.61 14.01
CA GLY A 273 -32.26 2.38 15.08
C GLY A 273 -31.54 1.55 16.14
N GLY A 274 -30.32 1.97 16.48
CA GLY A 274 -29.42 1.35 17.46
C GLY A 274 -28.02 1.98 17.33
N ASP A 275 -27.19 1.90 18.38
CA ASP A 275 -26.07 2.81 18.64
C ASP A 275 -24.96 2.91 17.55
N GLY A 276 -23.79 2.30 17.77
CA GLY A 276 -22.59 2.44 16.94
C GLY A 276 -22.41 1.28 15.96
N ALA A 277 -21.50 1.38 14.98
CA ALA A 277 -20.88 0.17 14.43
C ALA A 277 -19.91 -0.40 15.48
N ILE A 278 -19.06 0.47 16.01
CA ILE A 278 -18.32 0.30 17.26
C ILE A 278 -18.98 1.18 18.32
N PHE A 279 -19.23 0.65 19.51
CA PHE A 279 -19.76 1.41 20.63
C PHE A 279 -18.90 1.22 21.88
N PHE A 280 -18.37 2.33 22.41
CA PHE A 280 -17.68 2.40 23.68
C PHE A 280 -18.68 2.79 24.77
N GLY A 281 -19.05 1.84 25.61
CA GLY A 281 -20.03 2.02 26.69
C GLY A 281 -19.50 2.90 27.83
N ALA A 282 -20.35 3.15 28.83
CA ALA A 282 -20.05 4.05 29.96
C ALA A 282 -18.74 3.73 30.72
N ALA A 283 -18.38 2.45 30.81
CA ALA A 283 -17.14 1.99 31.47
C ALA A 283 -15.93 1.91 30.51
N GLY A 284 -16.14 2.18 29.22
CA GLY A 284 -15.12 2.19 28.17
C GLY A 284 -14.21 3.41 28.23
N ASN A 285 -13.37 3.51 29.26
CA ASN A 285 -12.39 4.59 29.45
C ASN A 285 -10.97 4.15 29.03
N ASN A 286 -10.15 5.05 28.51
CA ASN A 286 -8.80 4.76 28.01
C ASN A 286 -8.81 3.75 26.85
N LEU A 287 -9.82 3.81 25.98
CA LEU A 287 -9.90 2.95 24.81
C LEU A 287 -9.09 3.52 23.64
N GLU A 288 -8.49 2.60 22.87
CA GLU A 288 -7.66 2.92 21.70
C GLU A 288 -8.20 2.19 20.47
N LEU A 289 -8.77 2.91 19.51
CA LEU A 289 -9.14 2.40 18.20
C LEU A 289 -8.20 2.98 17.15
N GLY A 290 -7.52 2.13 16.37
CA GLY A 290 -6.74 2.67 15.28
C GLY A 290 -6.45 1.74 14.12
N ASN A 291 -5.91 2.35 13.06
CA ASN A 291 -5.51 1.67 11.83
C ASN A 291 -6.63 0.80 11.23
N SER A 292 -7.91 1.19 11.38
CA SER A 292 -9.08 0.34 11.09
C SER A 292 -10.02 0.99 10.08
N ILE A 293 -10.76 0.16 9.33
CA ILE A 293 -11.79 0.61 8.38
C ILE A 293 -13.17 0.31 8.97
N VAL A 294 -14.01 1.34 9.12
CA VAL A 294 -15.35 1.22 9.71
C VAL A 294 -16.38 1.78 8.76
N LYS A 295 -17.38 0.98 8.36
CA LYS A 295 -18.43 1.42 7.44
C LYS A 295 -19.83 0.96 7.86
N SER A 296 -20.82 1.49 7.17
CA SER A 296 -22.21 1.05 7.29
C SER A 296 -22.81 0.82 5.90
N THR A 297 -23.99 0.19 5.86
CA THR A 297 -24.89 0.33 4.71
C THR A 297 -25.30 1.81 4.55
N VAL A 298 -25.28 2.32 3.32
CA VAL A 298 -25.73 3.68 2.96
C VAL A 298 -27.17 3.91 3.42
N GLY A 299 -27.47 5.10 3.95
CA GLY A 299 -28.80 5.48 4.46
C GLY A 299 -29.10 5.02 5.90
N ASN A 300 -28.13 4.44 6.60
CA ASN A 300 -28.28 4.02 8.00
C ASN A 300 -28.09 5.19 8.98
N ASN A 301 -28.93 5.28 10.01
CA ASN A 301 -28.85 6.24 11.12
C ASN A 301 -27.73 5.94 12.14
N ALA A 302 -26.74 5.10 11.78
CA ALA A 302 -25.64 4.70 12.64
C ALA A 302 -24.59 5.81 12.81
N THR A 303 -23.99 5.85 14.01
CA THR A 303 -22.64 6.41 14.19
C THR A 303 -21.64 5.28 13.95
N LEU A 304 -20.52 5.51 13.26
CA LEU A 304 -19.54 4.44 13.04
C LEU A 304 -18.76 4.15 14.32
N VAL A 305 -18.30 5.18 15.02
CA VAL A 305 -17.67 5.07 16.35
C VAL A 305 -18.44 5.92 17.35
N ASN A 306 -19.27 5.28 18.16
CA ASN A 306 -20.06 5.91 19.21
C ASN A 306 -19.38 5.76 20.57
N ILE A 307 -19.37 6.81 21.40
CA ILE A 307 -18.67 6.83 22.69
C ILE A 307 -19.58 7.45 23.78
N ALA A 308 -19.85 6.66 24.81
CA ALA A 308 -20.68 7.00 25.98
C ALA A 308 -19.88 7.21 27.28
N SER A 309 -18.55 7.28 27.22
CA SER A 309 -17.70 7.35 28.41
C SER A 309 -17.18 8.77 28.71
N SER A 310 -17.04 9.09 29.99
CA SER A 310 -16.55 10.38 30.51
C SER A 310 -15.04 10.45 30.76
N GLY A 311 -14.30 9.39 30.39
CA GLY A 311 -12.84 9.39 30.44
C GLY A 311 -12.18 9.85 29.14
N ILE A 312 -10.90 9.51 29.01
CA ILE A 312 -10.08 9.80 27.82
C ILE A 312 -10.18 8.62 26.85
N ASN A 313 -10.37 8.87 25.55
CA ASN A 313 -10.27 7.84 24.51
C ASN A 313 -9.47 8.35 23.31
N LYS A 314 -8.91 7.43 22.51
CA LYS A 314 -8.14 7.74 21.29
C LYS A 314 -8.70 6.98 20.09
N VAL A 315 -8.87 7.69 18.97
CA VAL A 315 -9.32 7.15 17.68
C VAL A 315 -8.39 7.70 16.60
N TYR A 316 -7.59 6.88 15.93
CA TYR A 316 -6.55 7.37 15.01
C TYR A 316 -6.24 6.46 13.81
N ASN A 317 -5.77 7.03 12.70
CA ASN A 317 -5.48 6.30 11.45
C ASN A 317 -6.66 5.45 10.95
N ASN A 318 -7.91 5.91 11.13
CA ASN A 318 -9.07 5.16 10.68
C ASN A 318 -9.71 5.79 9.45
N ILE A 319 -10.26 4.94 8.58
CA ILE A 319 -11.09 5.34 7.45
C ILE A 319 -12.55 4.99 7.79
N LEU A 320 -13.42 6.00 7.81
CA LEU A 320 -14.82 5.88 8.22
C LEU A 320 -15.76 6.41 7.14
N TYR A 321 -16.73 5.62 6.67
CA TYR A 321 -17.60 6.05 5.57
C TYR A 321 -19.00 5.42 5.49
N ASP A 322 -19.87 6.07 4.71
CA ASP A 322 -21.23 5.63 4.35
C ASP A 322 -22.21 5.46 5.55
N ALA A 323 -22.35 6.49 6.40
CA ALA A 323 -23.18 6.43 7.61
C ALA A 323 -23.80 7.79 8.00
N SER A 324 -24.76 7.82 8.94
CA SER A 324 -25.25 9.10 9.50
C SER A 324 -24.17 9.87 10.27
N SER A 325 -23.22 9.21 10.93
CA SER A 325 -22.06 9.92 11.49
C SER A 325 -20.80 9.08 11.55
N GLY A 326 -19.65 9.73 11.44
CA GLY A 326 -18.35 9.10 11.65
C GLY A 326 -18.09 8.80 13.13
N ILE A 327 -17.60 9.79 13.88
CA ILE A 327 -17.16 9.63 15.27
C ILE A 327 -17.97 10.57 16.19
N GLY A 328 -18.48 10.08 17.33
CA GLY A 328 -19.34 10.88 18.22
C GLY A 328 -19.26 10.53 19.72
N LEU A 329 -19.20 11.56 20.58
CA LEU A 329 -19.45 11.47 22.02
C LEU A 329 -20.93 11.80 22.29
N ARG A 330 -21.83 10.81 22.20
CA ARG A 330 -23.28 11.07 21.98
C ARG A 330 -24.22 11.02 23.19
N PHE A 331 -23.74 10.72 24.40
CA PHE A 331 -24.62 10.49 25.55
C PHE A 331 -24.31 11.42 26.75
N ASN A 332 -25.32 11.68 27.60
CA ASN A 332 -25.20 12.52 28.80
C ASN A 332 -24.11 12.04 29.78
N ASN A 333 -23.80 10.76 29.81
CA ASN A 333 -22.71 10.21 30.61
C ASN A 333 -21.30 10.42 30.01
N SER A 334 -21.20 10.99 28.80
CA SER A 334 -19.95 11.51 28.21
C SER A 334 -19.63 12.96 28.64
N ILE A 335 -20.42 13.58 29.52
CA ILE A 335 -20.10 14.90 30.09
C ILE A 335 -18.75 14.82 30.82
N GLY A 336 -17.79 15.65 30.38
CA GLY A 336 -16.40 15.64 30.86
C GLY A 336 -15.46 14.68 30.11
N GLY A 337 -15.96 13.84 29.19
CA GLY A 337 -15.13 12.97 28.36
C GLY A 337 -14.24 13.74 27.39
N ILE A 338 -13.05 13.20 27.14
CA ILE A 338 -12.06 13.76 26.21
C ILE A 338 -11.77 12.72 25.12
N LEU A 339 -11.90 13.12 23.86
CA LEU A 339 -11.58 12.29 22.72
C LEU A 339 -10.43 12.89 21.92
N TYR A 340 -9.34 12.16 21.79
CA TYR A 340 -8.27 12.46 20.83
C TYR A 340 -8.58 11.73 19.52
N ALA A 341 -8.94 12.47 18.48
CA ALA A 341 -9.25 11.93 17.16
C ALA A 341 -8.21 12.43 16.15
N ASN A 342 -7.12 11.69 15.97
CA ASN A 342 -5.96 12.16 15.21
C ASN A 342 -5.80 11.38 13.91
N ASN A 343 -5.50 12.03 12.78
CA ASN A 343 -5.26 11.35 11.50
C ASN A 343 -6.40 10.37 11.13
N ASN A 344 -7.66 10.79 11.14
CA ASN A 344 -8.75 9.97 10.59
C ASN A 344 -9.28 10.59 9.29
N THR A 345 -9.76 9.75 8.37
CA THR A 345 -10.43 10.17 7.14
C THR A 345 -11.89 9.78 7.21
N ILE A 346 -12.81 10.76 7.18
CA ILE A 346 -14.26 10.53 7.26
C ILE A 346 -14.94 11.02 5.98
N TYR A 347 -15.62 10.12 5.29
CA TYR A 347 -16.18 10.37 3.94
C TYR A 347 -17.65 9.97 3.82
N ASN A 348 -18.48 10.79 3.17
CA ASN A 348 -19.88 10.48 2.87
C ASN A 348 -20.73 10.13 4.12
N THR A 349 -20.82 11.08 5.05
CA THR A 349 -21.66 10.99 6.26
C THR A 349 -22.52 12.23 6.47
N THR A 350 -23.55 12.17 7.33
CA THR A 350 -24.27 13.40 7.72
C THR A 350 -23.38 14.27 8.59
N ASN A 351 -22.88 13.74 9.71
CA ASN A 351 -21.98 14.46 10.61
C ASN A 351 -20.64 13.73 10.73
N GLY A 352 -19.54 14.29 10.23
CA GLY A 352 -18.22 13.65 10.25
C GLY A 352 -17.74 13.36 11.69
N TYR A 353 -17.47 14.44 12.43
CA TYR A 353 -17.21 14.46 13.86
C TYR A 353 -18.42 15.10 14.56
N TRP A 354 -19.13 14.36 15.40
CA TRP A 354 -20.27 14.90 16.16
C TRP A 354 -19.90 15.13 17.63
N ALA A 355 -19.54 16.38 17.94
CA ALA A 355 -19.35 16.92 19.28
C ALA A 355 -20.70 17.17 19.99
N ASN A 356 -21.40 16.08 20.35
CA ASN A 356 -22.66 16.16 21.08
C ASN A 356 -22.43 16.51 22.56
N TYR A 357 -21.50 15.81 23.23
CA TYR A 357 -21.04 16.09 24.60
C TYR A 357 -19.51 16.02 24.70
N GLY A 358 -18.94 16.50 25.81
CA GLY A 358 -17.51 16.41 26.10
C GLY A 358 -16.64 17.31 25.21
N THR A 359 -15.34 17.02 25.20
CA THR A 359 -14.31 17.74 24.43
C THR A 359 -13.67 16.84 23.39
N PHE A 360 -13.68 17.30 22.15
CA PHE A 360 -12.93 16.72 21.04
C PHE A 360 -11.62 17.48 20.85
N VAL A 361 -10.54 16.73 20.76
CA VAL A 361 -9.22 17.19 20.29
C VAL A 361 -8.97 16.46 18.99
N VAL A 362 -9.29 17.10 17.85
CA VAL A 362 -9.11 16.53 16.52
C VAL A 362 -7.88 17.14 15.87
N LYS A 363 -6.93 16.31 15.44
CA LYS A 363 -5.74 16.79 14.71
C LYS A 363 -5.54 16.05 13.41
N ASN A 364 -4.92 16.71 12.44
CA ASN A 364 -4.49 16.09 11.17
C ASN A 364 -5.58 15.29 10.47
N SER A 365 -6.87 15.64 10.61
CA SER A 365 -7.96 14.77 10.16
C SER A 365 -8.75 15.36 9.00
N ILE A 366 -9.21 14.47 8.12
CA ILE A 366 -10.00 14.80 6.94
C ILE A 366 -11.49 14.54 7.21
N SER A 367 -12.31 15.52 6.85
CA SER A 367 -13.74 15.40 6.57
C SER A 367 -13.96 15.77 5.10
N GLN A 368 -14.63 14.91 4.30
CA GLN A 368 -14.95 15.19 2.89
C GLN A 368 -16.33 14.63 2.52
N ASN A 369 -17.07 15.36 1.67
CA ASN A 369 -18.39 14.97 1.20
C ASN A 369 -19.34 14.63 2.37
N ASN A 370 -19.22 15.36 3.48
CA ASN A 370 -20.09 15.26 4.64
C ASN A 370 -21.11 16.41 4.62
N ILE A 371 -22.31 16.23 5.18
CA ILE A 371 -23.30 17.32 5.25
C ILE A 371 -22.85 18.41 6.25
N ASP A 372 -22.22 17.99 7.35
CA ASP A 372 -21.54 18.79 8.34
C ASP A 372 -20.27 18.01 8.76
N GLY A 373 -19.08 18.61 8.63
CA GLY A 373 -17.83 17.90 8.90
C GLY A 373 -17.51 17.83 10.38
N PHE A 374 -17.71 18.93 11.11
CA PHE A 374 -17.33 19.12 12.50
C PHE A 374 -18.52 19.65 13.32
N HIS A 375 -19.59 18.87 13.32
CA HIS A 375 -20.87 19.21 13.93
C HIS A 375 -20.79 19.36 15.46
N VAL A 376 -21.11 20.55 15.96
CA VAL A 376 -21.26 20.85 17.41
C VAL A 376 -22.74 20.92 17.78
N TYR A 377 -23.14 20.17 18.82
CA TYR A 377 -24.47 20.31 19.44
C TYR A 377 -24.39 20.87 20.86
N SER A 378 -23.69 20.19 21.77
CA SER A 378 -23.39 20.73 23.12
C SER A 378 -21.98 20.40 23.66
N GLY A 379 -21.13 19.76 22.85
CA GLY A 379 -19.71 19.56 23.12
C GLY A 379 -18.85 20.73 22.63
N ASN A 380 -17.55 20.49 22.44
CA ASN A 380 -16.62 21.47 21.89
C ASN A 380 -15.42 20.79 21.18
N PHE A 381 -14.74 21.54 20.31
CA PHE A 381 -13.52 21.14 19.60
C PHE A 381 -12.25 21.83 20.16
N THR A 382 -12.11 21.94 21.49
CA THR A 382 -10.99 22.66 22.11
C THR A 382 -9.65 21.97 21.89
N GLY A 383 -8.67 22.69 21.32
CA GLY A 383 -7.32 22.17 21.05
C GLY A 383 -7.19 21.37 19.74
N SER A 384 -8.25 21.37 18.92
CA SER A 384 -8.21 20.81 17.57
C SER A 384 -7.45 21.73 16.60
N ASP A 385 -6.66 21.16 15.69
CA ASP A 385 -5.90 21.92 14.70
C ASP A 385 -5.44 21.08 13.48
N TYR A 386 -5.01 21.71 12.39
CA TYR A 386 -4.53 21.03 11.17
C TYR A 386 -5.54 20.03 10.56
N ASN A 387 -6.83 20.36 10.57
CA ASN A 387 -7.89 19.54 9.98
C ASN A 387 -8.33 20.06 8.61
N ILE A 388 -8.98 19.23 7.80
CA ILE A 388 -9.55 19.64 6.50
C ILE A 388 -11.04 19.37 6.43
N SER A 389 -11.79 20.34 5.92
CA SER A 389 -13.17 20.17 5.45
C SER A 389 -13.36 20.83 4.08
N ASP A 390 -14.20 20.20 3.24
CA ASP A 390 -14.74 20.75 2.00
C ASP A 390 -15.83 21.82 2.26
N LEU A 391 -16.32 21.94 3.49
CA LEU A 391 -17.29 22.95 3.90
C LEU A 391 -16.63 24.26 4.38
N ALA A 392 -17.37 25.36 4.32
CA ALA A 392 -16.91 26.68 4.75
C ALA A 392 -17.04 26.87 6.26
N ALA A 393 -15.97 27.33 6.92
CA ALA A 393 -15.92 27.65 8.36
C ALA A 393 -16.36 26.50 9.29
N ASP A 394 -15.95 25.28 8.95
CA ASP A 394 -16.33 24.01 9.58
C ASP A 394 -15.16 23.38 10.36
N ALA A 395 -14.04 23.09 9.69
CA ALA A 395 -12.86 22.47 10.30
C ALA A 395 -12.25 23.35 11.41
N PRO A 396 -12.19 22.87 12.68
CA PRO A 396 -11.76 23.65 13.83
C PRO A 396 -10.24 23.70 13.94
N GLY A 397 -9.71 24.86 14.33
CA GLY A 397 -8.27 25.11 14.47
C GLY A 397 -7.81 26.36 13.73
N ALA A 398 -6.59 26.81 13.99
CA ALA A 398 -6.00 27.98 13.35
C ALA A 398 -5.30 27.66 12.02
N ASN A 399 -4.76 26.43 11.91
CA ASN A 399 -4.08 25.89 10.73
C ASN A 399 -4.98 24.95 9.92
N SER A 400 -6.25 24.80 10.31
CA SER A 400 -7.23 23.97 9.62
C SER A 400 -7.72 24.61 8.32
N LYS A 401 -7.84 23.81 7.26
CA LYS A 401 -8.26 24.26 5.92
C LYS A 401 -9.75 24.00 5.71
N ASN A 402 -10.44 25.02 5.23
CA ASN A 402 -11.88 25.04 5.00
C ASN A 402 -12.17 25.31 3.53
N SER A 403 -13.35 24.92 3.05
CA SER A 403 -13.70 24.96 1.61
C SER A 403 -12.63 24.30 0.74
N THR A 404 -12.02 23.23 1.26
CA THR A 404 -10.82 22.60 0.70
C THR A 404 -11.11 21.13 0.40
N THR A 405 -11.06 20.77 -0.89
CA THR A 405 -11.22 19.38 -1.36
C THR A 405 -9.90 18.62 -1.29
N VAL A 406 -9.95 17.33 -0.97
CA VAL A 406 -8.82 16.40 -1.00
C VAL A 406 -8.95 15.44 -2.18
N ALA A 407 -7.86 15.24 -2.92
CA ALA A 407 -7.77 14.22 -3.96
C ALA A 407 -7.35 12.88 -3.36
N PHE A 408 -8.24 11.89 -3.37
CA PHE A 408 -7.93 10.49 -3.04
C PHE A 408 -7.53 9.70 -4.30
N ALA A 409 -6.92 8.53 -4.11
CA ALA A 409 -6.53 7.63 -5.19
C ALA A 409 -7.71 7.19 -6.07
N ASP A 410 -8.82 6.75 -5.47
CA ASP A 410 -10.07 6.43 -6.17
C ASP A 410 -11.28 6.45 -5.21
N ALA A 411 -11.75 7.65 -4.88
CA ALA A 411 -12.89 7.84 -3.96
C ALA A 411 -14.20 7.19 -4.45
N ALA A 412 -14.37 7.02 -5.78
CA ALA A 412 -15.56 6.39 -6.35
C ALA A 412 -15.64 4.91 -5.97
N ASN A 413 -14.51 4.19 -6.05
CA ASN A 413 -14.40 2.79 -5.61
C ASN A 413 -13.95 2.65 -4.14
N LYS A 414 -14.21 3.68 -3.31
CA LYS A 414 -13.94 3.71 -1.86
C LYS A 414 -12.46 3.49 -1.50
N ASP A 415 -11.58 3.93 -2.37
CA ASP A 415 -10.14 3.95 -2.17
C ASP A 415 -9.72 5.34 -1.66
N PHE A 416 -9.56 5.45 -0.34
CA PHE A 416 -9.32 6.71 0.36
C PHE A 416 -7.85 6.90 0.79
N HIS A 417 -6.92 6.16 0.16
CA HIS A 417 -5.51 6.57 0.17
C HIS A 417 -5.39 7.97 -0.43
N LEU A 418 -4.48 8.78 0.09
CA LEU A 418 -4.26 10.14 -0.36
C LEU A 418 -3.52 10.10 -1.71
N SER A 419 -3.99 10.87 -2.69
CA SER A 419 -3.33 10.91 -4.00
C SER A 419 -1.91 11.47 -3.85
N PRO A 420 -0.88 10.86 -4.47
CA PRO A 420 0.45 11.46 -4.55
C PRO A 420 0.46 12.86 -5.19
N SER A 421 -0.57 13.21 -5.97
CA SER A 421 -0.76 14.52 -6.60
C SER A 421 -1.62 15.51 -5.79
N ASP A 422 -2.10 15.13 -4.61
CA ASP A 422 -2.86 16.04 -3.74
C ASP A 422 -1.96 17.19 -3.23
N THR A 423 -2.54 18.38 -3.12
CA THR A 423 -1.88 19.61 -2.63
C THR A 423 -2.58 20.22 -1.41
N SER A 424 -3.66 19.59 -0.94
CA SER A 424 -4.52 20.08 0.13
C SER A 424 -4.15 19.47 1.49
N ALA A 425 -4.07 18.14 1.56
CA ALA A 425 -3.73 17.34 2.73
C ALA A 425 -2.26 16.95 2.75
N LYS A 426 -1.63 16.81 1.57
CA LYS A 426 -0.23 16.40 1.46
C LYS A 426 0.73 17.41 2.12
N ASN A 427 1.71 16.93 2.88
CA ASN A 427 2.70 17.69 3.65
C ASN A 427 2.11 18.86 4.47
N SER A 428 0.89 18.71 4.98
CA SER A 428 0.11 19.84 5.54
C SER A 428 -0.33 19.67 6.99
N GLY A 429 0.00 18.56 7.65
CA GLY A 429 -0.41 18.24 9.01
C GLY A 429 0.53 18.78 10.09
N SER A 430 0.62 18.04 11.19
CA SER A 430 1.52 18.28 12.32
C SER A 430 2.17 16.97 12.77
N ASP A 431 3.44 16.99 13.16
CA ASP A 431 4.13 15.79 13.67
C ASP A 431 3.59 15.43 15.06
N LEU A 432 2.97 14.25 15.18
CA LEU A 432 2.45 13.72 16.44
C LEU A 432 3.32 12.59 17.03
N SER A 433 4.53 12.34 16.49
CA SER A 433 5.47 11.32 16.98
C SER A 433 5.94 11.52 18.42
N ALA A 434 5.77 12.74 18.95
CA ALA A 434 6.04 13.10 20.35
C ALA A 434 4.87 13.85 21.02
N ASP A 435 3.62 13.74 20.52
CA ASP A 435 2.47 14.38 21.16
C ASP A 435 2.26 13.83 22.59
N SER A 436 2.18 14.73 23.57
CA SER A 436 2.14 14.39 24.99
C SER A 436 0.85 13.70 25.44
N ASN A 437 -0.21 13.75 24.64
CA ASN A 437 -1.48 13.09 24.90
C ASN A 437 -1.55 11.72 24.23
N PHE A 438 -1.07 11.64 22.98
CA PHE A 438 -1.01 10.38 22.23
C PHE A 438 0.02 10.41 21.10
N ALA A 439 1.20 9.83 21.36
CA ALA A 439 2.26 9.69 20.38
C ALA A 439 2.11 8.41 19.52
N PHE A 440 2.28 8.55 18.21
CA PHE A 440 2.36 7.47 17.22
C PHE A 440 3.15 7.97 15.99
N ASN A 441 3.62 7.09 15.11
CA ASN A 441 4.47 7.49 13.97
C ASN A 441 4.24 6.66 12.70
N THR A 442 3.11 5.97 12.59
CA THR A 442 2.70 5.27 11.36
C THR A 442 1.35 5.80 10.87
N ASP A 443 0.99 5.43 9.66
CA ASP A 443 -0.34 5.61 9.07
C ASP A 443 -1.20 4.33 9.23
N ILE A 444 -2.31 4.27 8.49
CA ILE A 444 -3.24 3.13 8.45
C ILE A 444 -2.60 1.83 7.92
N ASP A 445 -1.65 1.95 7.00
CA ASP A 445 -0.96 0.82 6.35
C ASP A 445 0.25 0.33 7.11
N GLY A 446 0.70 1.11 8.09
CA GLY A 446 1.89 0.87 8.89
C GLY A 446 3.16 1.41 8.25
N GLN A 447 3.04 2.24 7.21
CA GLN A 447 4.16 3.02 6.69
C GLN A 447 4.55 4.05 7.75
N THR A 448 5.85 4.41 7.79
CA THR A 448 6.34 5.36 8.78
C THR A 448 6.10 6.78 8.30
N ARG A 449 5.43 7.59 9.11
CA ARG A 449 5.25 9.02 8.83
C ARG A 449 6.57 9.79 9.02
N PRO A 450 6.84 10.83 8.23
CA PRO A 450 8.10 11.57 8.28
C PRO A 450 8.31 12.25 9.65
N SER A 451 9.53 12.20 10.15
CA SER A 451 9.91 12.71 11.49
C SER A 451 10.93 13.84 11.43
N SER A 452 10.85 14.66 10.38
CA SER A 452 11.80 15.76 10.12
C SER A 452 11.10 17.10 10.03
N SER A 453 11.77 18.18 10.43
CA SER A 453 11.25 19.55 10.30
C SER A 453 11.10 20.07 8.86
N SER A 454 11.40 19.24 7.85
CA SER A 454 11.40 19.61 6.43
C SER A 454 10.46 18.75 5.57
N VAL A 455 9.82 17.74 6.17
CA VAL A 455 8.75 16.93 5.55
C VAL A 455 7.71 16.72 6.64
N ILE A 456 6.57 17.38 6.48
CA ILE A 456 5.48 17.40 7.46
C ILE A 456 4.56 16.22 7.14
N TRP A 457 3.91 15.64 8.16
CA TRP A 457 2.91 14.59 7.96
C TRP A 457 1.80 15.02 7.01
N ASP A 458 1.21 14.04 6.34
CA ASP A 458 -0.06 14.23 5.64
C ASP A 458 -1.24 14.33 6.64
N ILE A 459 -2.24 15.15 6.27
CA ILE A 459 -3.54 15.17 6.95
C ILE A 459 -4.34 13.95 6.44
N GLY A 460 -4.97 13.22 7.35
CA GLY A 460 -5.78 12.03 7.05
C GLY A 460 -5.19 10.74 7.63
N ALA A 461 -5.88 9.62 7.39
CA ALA A 461 -5.47 8.29 7.88
C ALA A 461 -4.23 7.72 7.20
N ASP A 462 -3.91 8.21 6.01
CA ASP A 462 -2.88 7.73 5.09
C ASP A 462 -1.66 8.68 5.06
N GLU A 463 -0.52 8.22 4.55
CA GLU A 463 0.63 9.05 4.17
C GLU A 463 0.96 8.75 2.69
N ALA A 464 0.67 9.69 1.79
CA ALA A 464 0.77 9.47 0.37
C ALA A 464 2.21 9.18 -0.08
N ALA A 465 2.35 8.17 -0.94
CA ALA A 465 3.64 7.80 -1.50
C ALA A 465 4.41 9.00 -2.08
N THR A 466 5.70 9.06 -1.74
CA THR A 466 6.60 10.08 -2.27
C THR A 466 6.94 9.70 -3.71
N ALA A 467 6.41 10.47 -4.66
CA ALA A 467 6.67 10.28 -6.08
C ALA A 467 8.10 10.73 -6.42
N ILE A 468 8.90 9.76 -6.87
CA ILE A 468 10.28 9.93 -7.30
C ILE A 468 10.30 9.87 -8.83
N TYR A 469 11.03 10.80 -9.46
CA TYR A 469 11.12 10.90 -10.92
C TYR A 469 12.59 10.95 -11.33
N TYR A 470 12.99 10.04 -12.21
CA TYR A 470 14.31 10.02 -12.84
C TYR A 470 14.13 9.94 -14.35
N SER A 471 14.39 11.04 -15.07
CA SER A 471 14.13 11.09 -16.50
C SER A 471 15.13 10.28 -17.32
N VAL A 472 14.62 9.75 -18.43
CA VAL A 472 15.35 8.88 -19.35
C VAL A 472 15.38 9.52 -20.73
N GLY A 473 16.56 9.96 -21.15
CA GLY A 473 16.87 10.35 -22.52
C GLY A 473 17.70 9.30 -23.25
N GLN A 474 18.18 9.62 -24.45
CA GLN A 474 19.26 8.89 -25.13
C GLN A 474 20.63 9.54 -24.85
N ASN A 475 20.66 10.68 -24.17
CA ASN A 475 21.86 11.33 -23.66
C ASN A 475 21.53 12.13 -22.38
N THR A 476 22.54 12.74 -21.77
CA THR A 476 22.42 13.61 -20.57
C THR A 476 22.98 15.02 -20.83
N ASN A 477 22.82 15.52 -22.06
CA ASN A 477 23.21 16.89 -22.40
C ASN A 477 22.23 17.91 -21.80
N SER A 478 22.68 19.15 -21.58
CA SER A 478 21.79 20.21 -21.10
C SER A 478 20.75 20.64 -22.13
N HIS A 479 19.52 20.80 -21.67
CA HIS A 479 18.34 21.33 -22.35
C HIS A 479 18.07 22.81 -22.00
N GLU A 480 19.00 23.47 -21.30
CA GLU A 480 18.88 24.88 -20.88
C GLU A 480 18.62 25.81 -22.09
N THR A 481 17.51 26.55 -22.02
CA THR A 481 17.11 27.51 -23.05
C THR A 481 17.67 28.90 -22.76
N GLY A 482 18.95 29.08 -23.11
CA GLY A 482 19.66 30.34 -22.92
C GLY A 482 20.09 30.57 -21.46
N SER A 483 21.26 31.19 -21.29
CA SER A 483 21.90 31.36 -19.98
C SER A 483 21.04 32.17 -19.02
N GLY A 484 20.73 31.57 -17.86
CA GLY A 484 19.88 32.18 -16.85
C GLY A 484 20.27 31.84 -15.41
N THR A 485 19.44 32.33 -14.49
CA THR A 485 19.54 32.08 -13.06
C THR A 485 18.28 31.42 -12.54
N VAL A 486 18.39 30.71 -11.42
CA VAL A 486 17.28 30.05 -10.72
C VAL A 486 17.22 30.49 -9.26
N THR A 487 16.01 30.67 -8.75
CA THR A 487 15.71 30.74 -7.32
C THR A 487 14.96 29.48 -6.93
N VAL A 488 15.48 28.74 -5.95
CA VAL A 488 14.91 27.48 -5.45
C VAL A 488 14.38 27.71 -4.04
N ASP A 489 13.07 27.52 -3.87
CA ASP A 489 12.40 27.52 -2.56
C ASP A 489 12.28 26.07 -2.07
N ALA A 490 12.91 25.75 -0.94
CA ALA A 490 12.89 24.41 -0.36
C ALA A 490 11.55 24.03 0.30
N ILE A 491 10.75 25.02 0.73
CA ILE A 491 9.48 24.82 1.42
C ILE A 491 8.34 24.73 0.40
N ALA A 492 8.28 25.69 -0.53
CA ALA A 492 7.33 25.65 -1.64
C ALA A 492 7.71 24.59 -2.69
N ARG A 493 8.96 24.08 -2.65
CA ARG A 493 9.52 23.08 -3.56
C ARG A 493 9.47 23.52 -5.02
N THR A 494 9.80 24.78 -5.28
CA THR A 494 9.74 25.40 -6.61
C THR A 494 11.11 25.89 -7.06
N ALA A 495 11.41 25.73 -8.35
CA ALA A 495 12.50 26.34 -9.08
C ALA A 495 11.93 27.41 -10.03
N THR A 496 12.27 28.67 -9.77
CA THR A 496 11.85 29.84 -10.55
C THR A 496 13.03 30.36 -11.37
N PHE A 497 12.94 30.26 -12.70
CA PHE A 497 13.98 30.66 -13.64
C PHE A 497 13.80 32.10 -14.14
N SER A 498 14.90 32.82 -14.31
CA SER A 498 14.90 34.17 -14.92
C SER A 498 14.75 34.15 -16.45
N VAL A 499 14.95 33.00 -17.08
CA VAL A 499 14.72 32.76 -18.52
C VAL A 499 13.78 31.56 -18.67
N ALA A 500 12.78 31.68 -19.55
CA ALA A 500 11.82 30.61 -19.82
C ALA A 500 12.50 29.39 -20.46
N GLN A 501 12.35 28.23 -19.83
CA GLN A 501 12.93 26.97 -20.28
C GLN A 501 11.93 26.26 -21.20
N THR A 502 12.22 26.23 -22.51
CA THR A 502 11.26 25.84 -23.57
C THR A 502 11.71 24.65 -24.41
N ALA A 503 12.80 23.97 -24.06
CA ALA A 503 13.21 22.73 -24.73
C ALA A 503 12.06 21.71 -24.69
N THR A 504 11.75 21.10 -25.83
CA THR A 504 10.53 20.28 -26.04
C THR A 504 10.54 18.98 -25.25
N ASN A 505 11.73 18.42 -25.08
CA ASN A 505 12.05 17.21 -24.31
C ASN A 505 12.32 17.49 -22.82
N MET A 506 12.15 18.72 -22.30
CA MET A 506 12.36 19.00 -20.88
C MET A 506 11.09 18.78 -20.05
N GLY A 507 11.21 18.13 -18.88
CA GLY A 507 10.10 17.91 -17.96
C GLY A 507 10.46 17.16 -16.66
N VAL A 508 9.46 16.51 -16.08
CA VAL A 508 9.58 15.72 -14.83
C VAL A 508 10.72 14.70 -14.86
N GLY A 509 11.46 14.63 -13.76
CA GLY A 509 12.64 13.78 -13.59
C GLY A 509 13.96 14.38 -14.08
N ASP A 510 13.95 15.51 -14.79
CA ASP A 510 15.19 16.17 -15.22
C ASP A 510 15.95 16.79 -14.04
N LEU A 511 17.27 16.65 -14.07
CA LEU A 511 18.20 17.20 -13.09
C LEU A 511 18.57 18.63 -13.45
N ILE A 512 18.02 19.58 -12.70
CA ILE A 512 18.47 20.97 -12.68
C ILE A 512 19.72 21.05 -11.79
N THR A 513 20.85 21.45 -12.36
CA THR A 513 22.09 21.75 -11.62
C THR A 513 22.35 23.25 -11.66
N TYR A 514 22.68 23.83 -10.51
CA TYR A 514 22.93 25.27 -10.35
C TYR A 514 24.07 25.51 -9.37
N THR A 515 24.59 26.73 -9.35
CA THR A 515 25.66 27.12 -8.41
C THR A 515 25.18 26.96 -6.96
N GLY A 516 25.68 25.92 -6.27
CA GLY A 516 25.37 25.62 -4.87
C GLY A 516 24.45 24.41 -4.63
N GLY A 517 23.90 23.78 -5.66
CA GLY A 517 23.05 22.60 -5.47
C GLY A 517 22.49 21.99 -6.76
N ALA A 518 21.58 21.04 -6.58
CA ALA A 518 20.82 20.42 -7.67
C ALA A 518 19.44 19.98 -7.18
N CYS A 519 18.49 19.84 -8.10
CA CYS A 519 17.17 19.28 -7.84
C CYS A 519 16.57 18.62 -9.09
N TYR A 520 15.68 17.65 -8.87
CA TYR A 520 14.95 16.93 -9.92
C TYR A 520 13.58 17.58 -10.12
N ILE A 521 13.14 17.77 -11.36
CA ILE A 521 11.81 18.32 -11.66
C ILE A 521 10.72 17.36 -11.17
N LEU A 522 9.81 17.86 -10.34
CA LEU A 522 8.66 17.14 -9.79
C LEU A 522 7.37 17.46 -10.55
N SER A 523 7.23 18.69 -11.06
CA SER A 523 6.05 19.14 -11.80
C SER A 523 6.31 20.41 -12.59
N LYS A 524 5.40 20.75 -13.49
CA LYS A 524 5.37 22.01 -14.23
C LYS A 524 4.27 22.93 -13.70
N THR A 525 4.56 24.23 -13.64
CA THR A 525 3.54 25.29 -13.43
C THR A 525 3.55 26.27 -14.60
N SER A 526 4.72 26.61 -15.11
CA SER A 526 4.93 27.37 -16.35
C SER A 526 6.29 26.99 -16.95
N THR A 527 6.70 27.61 -18.07
CA THR A 527 8.07 27.47 -18.58
C THR A 527 9.12 28.18 -17.72
N THR A 528 8.71 29.05 -16.78
CA THR A 528 9.60 29.74 -15.82
C THR A 528 9.49 29.20 -14.39
N VAL A 529 8.48 28.41 -14.06
CA VAL A 529 8.24 27.88 -12.70
C VAL A 529 7.95 26.39 -12.76
N TRP A 530 8.82 25.61 -12.11
CA TRP A 530 8.75 24.16 -12.05
C TRP A 530 8.80 23.70 -10.59
N GLY A 531 8.01 22.70 -10.22
CA GLY A 531 8.18 22.00 -8.95
C GLY A 531 9.45 21.17 -8.98
N CYS A 532 10.17 21.05 -7.87
CA CYS A 532 11.43 20.31 -7.81
C CYS A 532 11.72 19.68 -6.43
N GLN A 533 12.66 18.72 -6.40
CA GLN A 533 12.99 17.95 -5.20
C GLN A 533 14.43 17.46 -5.15
N SER A 534 14.89 16.98 -3.99
CA SER A 534 16.12 16.17 -3.92
C SER A 534 15.92 14.80 -4.61
N ALA A 535 17.01 14.08 -4.89
CA ALA A 535 16.96 12.76 -5.52
C ALA A 535 16.05 11.76 -4.77
N THR A 536 15.94 11.89 -3.44
CA THR A 536 15.15 11.02 -2.55
C THR A 536 13.77 11.59 -2.20
N GLY A 537 13.31 12.63 -2.89
CA GLY A 537 12.02 13.26 -2.60
C GLY A 537 11.99 14.16 -1.35
N GLY A 538 13.13 14.35 -0.69
CA GLY A 538 13.31 15.41 0.31
C GLY A 538 13.30 16.81 -0.30
N ALA A 539 13.27 17.83 0.55
CA ALA A 539 13.33 19.23 0.11
C ALA A 539 14.64 19.52 -0.67
N PRO A 540 14.60 20.31 -1.76
CA PRO A 540 15.79 20.69 -2.52
C PRO A 540 16.65 21.73 -1.75
N THR A 541 17.91 21.90 -2.15
CA THR A 541 18.78 22.94 -1.57
C THR A 541 18.30 24.33 -2.00
N ALA A 542 17.92 25.18 -1.04
CA ALA A 542 17.46 26.54 -1.34
C ALA A 542 18.60 27.44 -1.85
N VAL A 543 18.32 28.22 -2.89
CA VAL A 543 19.23 29.23 -3.46
C VAL A 543 18.43 30.42 -4.01
N THR A 544 19.07 31.59 -4.16
CA THR A 544 18.45 32.77 -4.76
C THR A 544 19.32 33.28 -5.90
N ASN A 545 18.73 33.39 -7.10
CA ASN A 545 19.40 33.86 -8.32
C ASN A 545 20.76 33.17 -8.61
N ALA A 546 20.87 31.87 -8.34
CA ALA A 546 22.06 31.09 -8.67
C ALA A 546 22.14 30.83 -10.17
N ASP A 547 23.34 30.88 -10.76
CA ASP A 547 23.54 30.50 -12.16
C ASP A 547 23.12 29.05 -12.40
N VAL A 548 22.31 28.82 -13.44
CA VAL A 548 22.03 27.47 -13.93
C VAL A 548 23.25 26.97 -14.68
N THR A 549 23.63 25.71 -14.45
CA THR A 549 24.80 25.09 -15.11
C THR A 549 24.43 23.91 -15.99
N SER A 550 23.27 23.28 -15.75
CA SER A 550 22.69 22.25 -16.61
C SER A 550 21.23 22.04 -16.26
N ILE A 551 20.41 21.67 -17.25
CA ILE A 551 19.12 20.99 -17.03
C ILE A 551 19.14 19.77 -17.93
N ALA A 552 19.33 18.56 -17.38
CA ALA A 552 19.58 17.37 -18.21
C ALA A 552 18.79 16.16 -17.73
N HIS A 553 18.56 15.20 -18.63
CA HIS A 553 18.04 13.90 -18.23
C HIS A 553 18.91 13.24 -17.16
N ALA A 554 18.27 12.56 -16.20
CA ALA A 554 18.97 11.84 -15.15
C ALA A 554 19.79 10.66 -15.71
N TYR A 555 19.27 9.99 -16.74
CA TYR A 555 19.85 8.79 -17.34
C TYR A 555 19.78 8.81 -18.87
N SER A 556 20.77 8.17 -19.52
CA SER A 556 20.87 8.05 -20.99
C SER A 556 20.28 6.76 -21.58
N SER A 557 19.63 5.92 -20.76
CA SER A 557 18.82 4.78 -21.19
C SER A 557 17.93 4.29 -20.04
N LEU A 558 16.84 3.60 -20.37
CA LEU A 558 15.91 3.06 -19.38
C LEU A 558 16.57 1.94 -18.56
N SER A 559 17.46 1.17 -19.18
CA SER A 559 18.30 0.19 -18.49
C SER A 559 19.28 0.84 -17.49
N ALA A 560 19.84 2.01 -17.81
CA ALA A 560 20.69 2.74 -16.87
C ALA A 560 19.88 3.32 -15.69
N ALA A 561 18.65 3.78 -15.94
CA ALA A 561 17.78 4.30 -14.89
C ALA A 561 17.29 3.21 -13.92
N GLU A 562 16.91 2.04 -14.46
CA GLU A 562 16.51 0.87 -13.65
C GLU A 562 17.63 0.41 -12.71
N ALA A 563 18.88 0.39 -13.20
CA ALA A 563 20.03 0.02 -12.39
C ALA A 563 20.51 1.13 -11.43
N GLY A 564 20.36 2.40 -11.82
CA GLY A 564 20.89 3.56 -11.08
C GLY A 564 19.96 4.09 -9.98
N ALA A 565 18.65 3.90 -10.09
CA ALA A 565 17.65 4.42 -9.14
C ALA A 565 17.89 4.02 -7.67
N VAL A 566 18.63 2.94 -7.44
CA VAL A 566 18.94 2.37 -6.11
C VAL A 566 20.37 2.65 -5.63
N ASP A 567 21.14 3.48 -6.34
CA ASP A 567 22.48 3.85 -5.90
C ASP A 567 22.49 4.79 -4.67
N ALA A 568 23.68 5.02 -4.11
CA ALA A 568 23.87 5.81 -2.88
C ALA A 568 23.60 7.32 -3.02
N THR A 569 23.37 7.81 -4.24
CA THR A 569 23.00 9.19 -4.56
C THR A 569 21.53 9.35 -4.99
N HIS A 570 20.86 8.23 -5.28
CA HIS A 570 19.44 8.11 -5.56
C HIS A 570 18.70 7.49 -4.36
N LEU A 571 17.76 6.55 -4.53
CA LEU A 571 16.94 6.05 -3.41
C LEU A 571 17.71 5.24 -2.37
N ASN A 572 18.84 4.62 -2.75
CA ASN A 572 19.64 3.77 -1.87
C ASN A 572 18.81 2.65 -1.16
N THR A 573 17.69 2.24 -1.76
CA THR A 573 16.82 1.14 -1.31
C THR A 573 16.10 0.53 -2.51
N THR A 574 15.89 -0.79 -2.48
CA THR A 574 14.98 -1.50 -3.40
C THR A 574 13.59 -1.71 -2.79
N ASP A 575 13.41 -1.48 -1.48
CA ASP A 575 12.11 -1.62 -0.81
C ASP A 575 11.35 -0.29 -0.89
N LEU A 576 10.47 -0.18 -1.89
CA LEU A 576 9.66 1.01 -2.14
C LEU A 576 8.48 1.08 -1.16
N VAL A 577 8.01 -0.05 -0.61
CA VAL A 577 6.93 -0.08 0.38
C VAL A 577 7.44 0.44 1.73
N ALA A 578 8.57 -0.06 2.22
CA ALA A 578 9.14 0.41 3.48
C ALA A 578 9.67 1.85 3.40
N GLY A 579 10.11 2.29 2.22
CA GLY A 579 10.49 3.68 1.96
C GLY A 579 9.33 4.63 1.67
N ASN A 580 8.11 4.11 1.49
CA ASN A 580 6.95 4.80 0.95
C ASN A 580 7.22 5.64 -0.32
N TYR A 581 7.80 5.00 -1.33
CA TYR A 581 8.13 5.62 -2.62
C TYR A 581 7.25 5.09 -3.75
N GLN A 582 6.94 5.95 -4.71
CA GLN A 582 6.47 5.56 -6.05
C GLN A 582 7.59 5.93 -7.03
N LEU A 583 8.15 4.97 -7.76
CA LEU A 583 9.30 5.18 -8.63
C LEU A 583 8.86 5.38 -10.08
N ASN A 584 9.15 6.54 -10.65
CA ASN A 584 8.73 6.92 -12.00
C ASN A 584 9.95 7.15 -12.91
N PHE A 585 9.92 6.49 -14.07
CA PHE A 585 10.85 6.66 -15.18
C PHE A 585 10.11 7.32 -16.36
N PRO A 586 10.04 8.67 -16.39
CA PRO A 586 9.56 9.41 -17.54
C PRO A 586 10.59 9.38 -18.69
N CYS A 587 10.16 8.92 -19.85
CA CYS A 587 11.00 8.67 -21.03
C CYS A 587 10.81 9.73 -22.12
N TYR A 588 11.93 10.24 -22.65
CA TYR A 588 12.04 11.42 -23.52
C TYR A 588 12.80 11.14 -24.81
N TYR A 589 12.39 11.75 -25.91
CA TYR A 589 13.13 11.69 -27.17
C TYR A 589 14.15 12.83 -27.27
N ASP A 590 15.40 12.46 -27.54
CA ASP A 590 16.48 13.40 -27.84
C ASP A 590 16.97 13.29 -29.29
N SER A 591 17.49 12.11 -29.64
CA SER A 591 18.44 11.97 -30.74
C SER A 591 18.39 10.61 -31.44
N GLY A 592 17.56 9.67 -30.99
CA GLY A 592 17.51 8.32 -31.56
C GLY A 592 16.66 7.34 -30.77
N ALA A 593 17.01 6.06 -30.86
CA ALA A 593 16.41 5.02 -30.04
C ALA A 593 17.27 4.74 -28.79
N ASP A 594 16.64 4.36 -27.68
CA ASP A 594 17.33 3.57 -26.66
C ASP A 594 17.59 2.18 -27.25
N THR A 595 18.84 1.75 -27.24
CA THR A 595 19.30 0.48 -27.84
C THR A 595 19.68 -0.57 -26.80
N THR A 596 19.44 -0.30 -25.51
CA THR A 596 19.73 -1.23 -24.41
C THR A 596 18.45 -1.87 -23.90
N ALA A 597 18.39 -3.21 -23.94
CA ALA A 597 17.26 -3.95 -23.38
C ALA A 597 17.22 -3.77 -21.85
N VAL A 598 16.02 -3.69 -21.29
CA VAL A 598 15.81 -3.49 -19.84
C VAL A 598 15.05 -4.65 -19.24
N THR A 599 15.50 -5.10 -18.07
CA THR A 599 14.77 -6.00 -17.18
C THR A 599 14.51 -5.24 -15.89
N VAL A 600 13.25 -5.12 -15.49
CA VAL A 600 12.86 -4.54 -14.20
C VAL A 600 12.74 -5.68 -13.20
N SER A 601 13.55 -5.66 -12.14
CA SER A 601 13.51 -6.72 -11.11
C SER A 601 14.18 -6.33 -9.79
N GLY A 602 13.78 -6.98 -8.70
CA GLY A 602 14.47 -6.88 -7.41
C GLY A 602 13.98 -5.77 -6.47
N TYR A 603 12.92 -5.06 -6.83
CA TYR A 603 12.24 -4.08 -5.98
C TYR A 603 11.08 -4.73 -5.20
N THR A 604 10.89 -4.32 -3.95
CA THR A 604 9.65 -4.64 -3.20
C THR A 604 8.65 -3.51 -3.42
N THR A 605 7.53 -3.84 -4.06
CA THR A 605 6.49 -2.91 -4.53
C THR A 605 5.14 -3.20 -3.86
N GLY A 606 4.20 -2.27 -4.02
CA GLY A 606 2.82 -2.40 -3.55
C GLY A 606 1.87 -1.52 -4.37
N ALA A 607 0.56 -1.59 -4.11
CA ALA A 607 -0.45 -0.85 -4.86
C ALA A 607 -0.21 0.68 -4.89
N SER A 608 0.22 1.26 -3.76
CA SER A 608 0.60 2.67 -3.63
C SER A 608 2.09 2.93 -3.94
N ASN A 609 2.91 1.88 -3.97
CA ASN A 609 4.37 1.93 -4.06
C ASN A 609 4.86 1.15 -5.29
N PHE A 610 4.44 1.62 -6.46
CA PHE A 610 4.62 0.95 -7.75
C PHE A 610 5.75 1.57 -8.58
N ILE A 611 6.20 0.84 -9.60
CA ILE A 611 7.11 1.36 -10.63
C ILE A 611 6.28 1.82 -11.83
N LYS A 612 6.50 3.05 -12.32
CA LYS A 612 5.89 3.56 -13.57
C LYS A 612 6.96 3.86 -14.61
N ILE A 613 6.87 3.26 -15.78
CA ILE A 613 7.68 3.59 -16.96
C ILE A 613 6.74 4.18 -18.00
N TYR A 614 6.97 5.43 -18.41
CA TYR A 614 6.01 6.10 -19.31
C TYR A 614 6.62 7.23 -20.12
N THR A 615 6.01 7.57 -21.25
CA THR A 615 6.26 8.83 -21.95
C THR A 615 5.34 9.93 -21.41
N PRO A 616 5.86 11.02 -20.81
CA PRO A 616 5.04 12.15 -20.36
C PRO A 616 4.26 12.80 -21.50
N ASN A 617 2.99 13.12 -21.26
CA ASN A 617 2.12 13.73 -22.26
C ASN A 617 1.36 14.96 -21.74
N ASN A 618 1.31 15.21 -20.42
CA ASN A 618 0.63 16.36 -19.89
C ASN A 618 1.49 17.63 -20.02
N ILE A 619 1.22 18.43 -21.06
CA ILE A 619 1.96 19.66 -21.35
C ILE A 619 1.73 20.80 -20.34
N LEU A 620 0.75 20.65 -19.43
CA LEU A 620 0.46 21.62 -18.37
C LEU A 620 1.27 21.31 -17.10
N THR A 621 1.40 20.02 -16.73
CA THR A 621 1.93 19.62 -15.42
C THR A 621 3.20 18.76 -15.46
N GLU A 622 3.61 18.22 -16.60
CA GLU A 622 4.76 17.30 -16.69
C GLU A 622 5.87 17.75 -17.64
N VAL A 623 5.53 18.29 -18.82
CA VAL A 623 6.49 18.43 -19.94
C VAL A 623 6.22 19.66 -20.81
N ASN A 624 7.18 20.08 -21.63
CA ASN A 624 6.98 21.13 -22.62
C ASN A 624 6.25 20.66 -23.90
N GLN A 625 6.52 19.45 -24.38
CA GLN A 625 5.82 18.81 -25.50
C GLN A 625 5.58 17.33 -25.20
N SER A 626 4.42 16.77 -25.58
CA SER A 626 4.13 15.35 -25.39
C SER A 626 5.22 14.46 -26.01
N GLN A 627 5.78 13.58 -25.20
CA GLN A 627 6.74 12.54 -25.58
C GLN A 627 6.06 11.24 -26.01
N ARG A 628 4.74 11.12 -25.75
CA ARG A 628 3.92 10.01 -26.23
C ARG A 628 3.61 10.18 -27.72
N HIS A 629 3.50 9.07 -28.42
CA HIS A 629 2.98 8.98 -29.79
C HIS A 629 1.48 9.34 -29.86
N SER A 630 0.98 9.55 -31.08
CA SER A 630 -0.46 9.70 -31.38
C SER A 630 -0.86 8.54 -32.30
N GLY A 631 -1.24 7.40 -31.69
CA GLY A 631 -1.76 6.17 -32.31
C GLY A 631 -0.94 5.52 -33.43
N LYS A 632 0.19 6.10 -33.81
CA LYS A 632 1.06 5.69 -34.91
C LYS A 632 2.51 5.82 -34.48
N TRP A 633 3.36 4.92 -34.99
CA TRP A 633 4.79 4.98 -34.75
C TRP A 633 5.38 6.30 -35.26
N ASP A 634 5.96 7.08 -34.36
CA ASP A 634 6.60 8.37 -34.63
C ASP A 634 8.08 8.28 -34.23
N ASP A 635 8.97 8.45 -35.20
CA ASP A 635 10.41 8.38 -34.95
C ASP A 635 10.96 9.59 -34.17
N GLY A 636 10.18 10.65 -33.99
CA GLY A 636 10.45 11.79 -33.11
C GLY A 636 9.93 11.62 -31.67
N LYS A 637 9.54 10.40 -31.26
CA LYS A 637 9.13 10.05 -29.89
C LYS A 637 10.03 8.97 -29.30
N TYR A 638 9.99 8.83 -27.97
CA TYR A 638 10.82 7.84 -27.28
C TYR A 638 10.53 6.45 -27.83
N LYS A 639 11.60 5.70 -28.13
CA LYS A 639 11.50 4.35 -28.64
C LYS A 639 12.62 3.47 -28.09
N LEU A 640 12.22 2.29 -27.62
CA LEU A 640 13.11 1.23 -27.16
C LEU A 640 13.31 0.23 -28.29
N VAL A 641 14.51 0.21 -28.88
CA VAL A 641 14.89 -0.62 -30.04
C VAL A 641 16.22 -1.34 -29.79
N PRO A 642 16.26 -2.33 -28.89
CA PRO A 642 17.51 -2.99 -28.54
C PRO A 642 18.09 -3.85 -29.67
N ALA A 643 19.42 -3.79 -29.77
CA ALA A 643 20.18 -4.43 -30.84
C ALA A 643 20.49 -5.92 -30.60
N THR A 644 20.27 -6.43 -29.38
CA THR A 644 20.67 -7.80 -28.97
C THR A 644 19.50 -8.62 -28.43
N GLY A 645 19.58 -9.94 -28.63
CA GLY A 645 18.46 -10.85 -28.47
C GLY A 645 18.12 -11.25 -27.03
N THR A 646 17.57 -10.30 -26.28
CA THR A 646 16.68 -10.57 -25.13
C THR A 646 15.31 -9.91 -25.38
N ASN A 647 14.35 -10.06 -24.45
CA ASN A 647 13.13 -9.25 -24.49
C ASN A 647 13.51 -7.76 -24.44
N ALA A 648 12.83 -6.88 -25.18
CA ALA A 648 13.22 -5.47 -25.20
C ALA A 648 12.94 -4.77 -23.87
N LEU A 649 11.71 -4.95 -23.35
CA LEU A 649 11.34 -4.65 -21.97
C LEU A 649 10.84 -5.93 -21.30
N TYR A 650 11.39 -6.27 -20.14
CA TYR A 650 11.06 -7.47 -19.39
C TYR A 650 10.73 -7.15 -17.93
N ILE A 651 9.57 -7.61 -17.45
CA ILE A 651 9.22 -7.60 -16.02
C ILE A 651 9.41 -9.02 -15.49
N ASN A 652 10.17 -9.17 -14.41
CA ASN A 652 10.75 -10.47 -14.03
C ASN A 652 10.85 -10.65 -12.50
N ASN A 653 10.65 -11.89 -12.04
CA ASN A 653 10.86 -12.33 -10.65
C ASN A 653 10.11 -11.50 -9.60
N ASP A 654 8.82 -11.77 -9.40
CA ASP A 654 7.97 -11.20 -8.35
C ASP A 654 7.94 -9.65 -8.35
N GLN A 655 8.20 -9.05 -9.52
CA GLN A 655 8.26 -7.59 -9.70
C GLN A 655 6.85 -7.01 -9.91
N ASP A 656 6.02 -7.23 -8.91
CA ASP A 656 4.61 -6.87 -8.91
C ASP A 656 4.42 -5.35 -9.04
N TYR A 657 3.19 -4.93 -9.35
CA TYR A 657 2.80 -3.51 -9.41
C TYR A 657 3.76 -2.67 -10.27
N THR A 658 3.84 -3.01 -11.56
CA THR A 658 4.58 -2.22 -12.57
C THR A 658 3.66 -1.72 -13.67
N VAL A 659 3.71 -0.42 -13.99
CA VAL A 659 2.86 0.25 -14.99
C VAL A 659 3.73 0.75 -16.15
N ILE A 660 3.36 0.36 -17.36
CA ILE A 660 4.01 0.74 -18.62
C ILE A 660 2.99 1.49 -19.49
N GLU A 661 3.30 2.71 -19.91
CA GLU A 661 2.34 3.60 -20.60
C GLU A 661 2.96 4.44 -21.73
N GLY A 662 2.36 4.37 -22.93
CA GLY A 662 2.70 5.27 -24.04
C GLY A 662 4.02 4.95 -24.76
N LEU A 663 4.65 3.81 -24.48
CA LEU A 663 5.95 3.47 -25.05
C LEU A 663 5.84 3.01 -26.51
N GLN A 664 6.87 3.31 -27.28
CA GLN A 664 7.13 2.65 -28.55
C GLN A 664 8.24 1.60 -28.35
N ILE A 665 7.97 0.34 -28.68
CA ILE A 665 8.93 -0.75 -28.50
C ILE A 665 9.09 -1.50 -29.82
N SER A 666 10.32 -1.67 -30.28
CA SER A 666 10.64 -2.45 -31.48
C SER A 666 11.73 -3.48 -31.20
N VAL A 667 11.61 -4.64 -31.83
CA VAL A 667 12.65 -5.68 -31.83
C VAL A 667 13.31 -5.76 -33.20
N ALA A 668 14.63 -5.57 -33.23
CA ALA A 668 15.46 -5.58 -34.43
C ALA A 668 16.43 -6.79 -34.49
N GLY A 669 16.46 -7.62 -33.44
CA GLY A 669 17.35 -8.78 -33.33
C GLY A 669 16.93 -9.99 -34.17
N THR A 670 17.84 -10.97 -34.25
CA THR A 670 17.65 -12.24 -35.01
C THR A 670 17.38 -13.46 -34.12
N LEU A 671 17.28 -13.28 -32.80
CA LEU A 671 16.98 -14.35 -31.84
C LEU A 671 15.49 -14.29 -31.43
N SER A 672 14.92 -15.41 -31.02
CA SER A 672 13.52 -15.50 -30.56
C SER A 672 13.30 -14.70 -29.27
N THR A 673 12.76 -13.49 -29.37
CA THR A 673 12.50 -12.59 -28.22
C THR A 673 11.19 -11.83 -28.36
N ASN A 674 10.74 -11.20 -27.27
CA ASN A 674 9.50 -10.43 -27.24
C ASN A 674 9.77 -8.92 -27.14
N ALA A 675 8.90 -8.08 -27.70
CA ALA A 675 9.00 -6.64 -27.46
C ALA A 675 8.69 -6.32 -25.99
N PHE A 676 7.62 -6.89 -25.45
CA PHE A 676 7.34 -6.90 -24.02
C PHE A 676 7.22 -8.33 -23.48
N GLY A 677 7.87 -8.61 -22.35
CA GLY A 677 7.67 -9.85 -21.60
C GLY A 677 7.27 -9.57 -20.14
N ASN A 678 6.34 -10.35 -19.63
CA ASN A 678 6.09 -10.51 -18.19
C ASN A 678 6.28 -11.99 -17.82
N SER A 679 7.13 -12.28 -16.83
CA SER A 679 7.19 -13.59 -16.19
C SER A 679 7.17 -13.48 -14.66
N TYR A 680 6.22 -14.19 -14.03
CA TYR A 680 6.09 -14.27 -12.56
C TYR A 680 5.97 -12.90 -11.87
N ALA A 681 5.29 -11.94 -12.49
CA ALA A 681 5.01 -10.64 -11.87
C ALA A 681 3.54 -10.25 -12.03
N ASP A 682 2.96 -9.81 -10.93
CA ASP A 682 1.53 -9.62 -10.76
C ASP A 682 1.13 -8.14 -10.78
N TYR A 683 -0.13 -7.85 -11.09
CA TYR A 683 -0.67 -6.48 -11.16
C TYR A 683 0.06 -5.57 -12.18
N VAL A 684 0.79 -6.18 -13.13
CA VAL A 684 1.53 -5.46 -14.17
C VAL A 684 0.57 -4.95 -15.25
N THR A 685 0.68 -3.67 -15.63
CA THR A 685 -0.17 -3.03 -16.64
C THR A 685 0.67 -2.52 -17.81
N LEU A 686 0.32 -2.90 -19.04
CA LEU A 686 0.88 -2.35 -20.29
C LEU A 686 -0.25 -1.70 -21.09
N LYS A 687 -0.19 -0.38 -21.27
CA LYS A 687 -1.28 0.37 -21.91
C LYS A 687 -0.82 1.40 -22.93
N ASN A 688 -1.73 1.73 -23.84
CA ASN A 688 -1.60 2.87 -24.74
C ASN A 688 -0.29 2.86 -25.56
N SER A 689 0.30 1.69 -25.85
CA SER A 689 1.67 1.54 -26.36
C SER A 689 1.69 0.93 -27.77
N ILE A 690 2.76 1.19 -28.52
CA ILE A 690 2.98 0.65 -29.87
C ILE A 690 4.14 -0.35 -29.86
N LEU A 691 3.87 -1.59 -30.26
CA LEU A 691 4.85 -2.66 -30.32
C LEU A 691 4.99 -3.13 -31.77
N LYS A 692 6.21 -3.14 -32.30
CA LYS A 692 6.49 -3.55 -33.69
C LYS A 692 7.74 -4.40 -33.84
N ARG A 693 7.98 -4.87 -35.06
CA ARG A 693 9.19 -5.61 -35.44
C ARG A 693 9.66 -5.25 -36.85
N GLU A 694 10.99 -5.21 -37.03
CA GLU A 694 11.65 -4.68 -38.24
C GLU A 694 12.05 -5.74 -39.30
N SER A 695 12.12 -7.03 -38.94
CA SER A 695 12.63 -8.11 -39.80
C SER A 695 11.99 -9.46 -39.44
N SER A 696 11.97 -10.46 -40.34
CA SER A 696 11.02 -11.60 -40.31
C SER A 696 11.65 -13.02 -40.26
N THR A 697 12.67 -13.25 -39.42
CA THR A 697 13.47 -14.49 -39.48
C THR A 697 13.56 -15.29 -38.16
N THR A 698 12.42 -15.48 -37.47
CA THR A 698 12.06 -16.49 -36.43
C THR A 698 11.51 -15.88 -35.13
N GLY A 699 10.45 -16.49 -34.57
CA GLY A 699 10.33 -16.67 -33.11
C GLY A 699 9.98 -15.47 -32.20
N HIS A 700 9.48 -14.35 -32.72
CA HIS A 700 9.16 -13.17 -31.88
C HIS A 700 7.66 -13.02 -31.60
N SER A 701 7.30 -12.56 -30.39
CA SER A 701 5.95 -12.05 -30.06
C SER A 701 5.96 -10.59 -29.64
N GLY A 702 4.83 -9.88 -29.78
CA GLY A 702 4.70 -8.51 -29.32
C GLY A 702 4.68 -8.43 -27.79
N ILE A 703 3.61 -8.95 -27.21
CA ILE A 703 3.43 -9.12 -25.77
C ILE A 703 3.50 -10.61 -25.46
N ALA A 704 4.34 -11.03 -24.52
CA ALA A 704 4.37 -12.39 -23.99
C ALA A 704 4.16 -12.39 -22.47
N VAL A 705 3.10 -13.06 -22.00
CA VAL A 705 2.75 -13.15 -20.59
C VAL A 705 2.83 -14.60 -20.12
N ARG A 706 3.62 -14.84 -19.07
CA ARG A 706 3.84 -16.15 -18.46
C ARG A 706 3.73 -16.08 -16.94
N PHE A 707 2.88 -16.90 -16.33
CA PHE A 707 2.79 -17.07 -14.87
C PHE A 707 2.46 -15.78 -14.07
N GLY A 708 1.91 -14.74 -14.69
CA GLY A 708 1.48 -13.51 -14.01
C GLY A 708 -0.03 -13.47 -13.74
N TYR A 709 -0.41 -12.99 -12.56
CA TYR A 709 -1.78 -12.70 -12.11
C TYR A 709 -2.12 -11.21 -12.30
N ASN A 710 -3.40 -10.89 -12.52
CA ASN A 710 -3.90 -9.51 -12.67
C ASN A 710 -3.15 -8.65 -13.71
N PHE A 711 -2.52 -9.26 -14.72
CA PHE A 711 -1.89 -8.56 -15.84
C PHE A 711 -2.95 -7.86 -16.70
N LYS A 712 -2.70 -6.61 -17.10
CA LYS A 712 -3.63 -5.78 -17.88
C LYS A 712 -2.96 -5.27 -19.15
N SER A 713 -3.55 -5.55 -20.31
CA SER A 713 -3.10 -5.04 -21.62
C SER A 713 -4.24 -4.37 -22.36
N PHE A 714 -4.15 -3.06 -22.60
CA PHE A 714 -5.21 -2.36 -23.34
C PHE A 714 -4.76 -1.14 -24.15
N ASN A 715 -5.55 -0.80 -25.17
CA ASN A 715 -5.25 0.26 -26.14
C ASN A 715 -3.84 0.14 -26.77
N ASN A 716 -3.35 -1.09 -26.97
CA ASN A 716 -2.04 -1.31 -27.59
C ASN A 716 -2.19 -1.64 -29.08
N ILE A 717 -1.29 -1.12 -29.91
CA ILE A 717 -1.17 -1.45 -31.33
C ILE A 717 0.07 -2.34 -31.51
N ILE A 718 -0.11 -3.53 -32.08
CA ILE A 718 0.90 -4.60 -32.11
C ILE A 718 0.99 -5.16 -33.52
N TYR A 719 2.17 -5.12 -34.16
CA TYR A 719 2.27 -5.55 -35.57
C TYR A 719 3.60 -6.16 -36.03
N ASN A 720 3.53 -6.96 -37.10
CA ASN A 720 4.64 -7.64 -37.80
C ASN A 720 5.41 -8.71 -36.97
N PHE A 721 4.80 -9.35 -35.97
CA PHE A 721 5.45 -10.39 -35.16
C PHE A 721 5.27 -11.81 -35.72
N ASP A 722 6.37 -12.57 -35.90
CA ASP A 722 6.33 -13.91 -36.52
C ASP A 722 5.46 -14.93 -35.76
N VAL A 723 5.40 -14.86 -34.43
CA VAL A 723 4.69 -15.86 -33.59
C VAL A 723 3.30 -15.37 -33.24
N ALA A 724 3.21 -14.29 -32.46
CA ALA A 724 1.95 -13.69 -32.08
C ALA A 724 2.07 -12.19 -31.80
N GLY A 725 1.02 -11.41 -32.07
CA GLY A 725 0.91 -10.06 -31.50
C GLY A 725 0.83 -10.16 -29.97
N LEU A 726 -0.15 -10.93 -29.49
CA LEU A 726 -0.34 -11.24 -28.08
C LEU A 726 -0.16 -12.74 -27.83
N SER A 727 0.80 -13.12 -27.00
CA SER A 727 1.07 -14.50 -26.59
C SER A 727 0.76 -14.68 -25.11
N ILE A 728 -0.30 -15.45 -24.83
CA ILE A 728 -0.77 -15.79 -23.49
C ILE A 728 -0.40 -17.26 -23.26
N ASP A 729 0.71 -17.49 -22.56
CA ASP A 729 1.33 -18.79 -22.33
C ASP A 729 1.33 -19.10 -20.83
N GLN A 730 0.22 -19.63 -20.32
CA GLN A 730 -0.12 -19.66 -18.89
C GLN A 730 -0.24 -21.10 -18.36
N GLN A 731 0.44 -21.45 -17.27
CA GLN A 731 0.47 -22.81 -16.70
C GLN A 731 0.20 -22.80 -15.18
N GLY A 732 -1.07 -22.88 -14.77
CA GLY A 732 -1.48 -22.73 -13.38
C GLY A 732 -2.86 -22.07 -13.21
N ASN A 733 -3.22 -21.74 -11.96
CA ASN A 733 -4.49 -21.09 -11.60
C ASN A 733 -4.36 -19.54 -11.61
N TYR A 734 -4.26 -18.88 -12.76
CA TYR A 734 -3.93 -17.43 -12.84
C TYR A 734 -5.13 -16.48 -12.99
N SER A 735 -5.96 -16.37 -11.96
CA SER A 735 -7.16 -15.52 -12.03
C SER A 735 -6.87 -14.03 -12.30
N ASN A 736 -7.73 -13.45 -13.14
CA ASN A 736 -7.96 -12.01 -13.36
C ASN A 736 -7.06 -11.22 -14.33
N ASN A 737 -6.43 -11.85 -15.31
CA ASN A 737 -5.80 -11.10 -16.41
C ASN A 737 -6.84 -10.46 -17.36
N VAL A 738 -6.54 -9.27 -17.89
CA VAL A 738 -7.45 -8.46 -18.73
C VAL A 738 -6.77 -8.03 -20.03
N TYR A 739 -7.44 -8.25 -21.17
CA TYR A 739 -6.95 -7.84 -22.49
C TYR A 739 -8.07 -7.15 -23.27
N TYR A 740 -8.05 -5.81 -23.29
CA TYR A 740 -9.14 -4.99 -23.84
C TYR A 740 -8.67 -4.04 -24.93
N ASN A 741 -9.45 -3.83 -26.00
CA ASN A 741 -9.18 -2.77 -26.98
C ASN A 741 -7.73 -2.81 -27.55
N ASN A 742 -7.17 -3.99 -27.86
CA ASN A 742 -5.87 -4.09 -28.54
C ASN A 742 -6.08 -4.29 -30.05
N THR A 743 -5.20 -3.73 -30.88
CA THR A 743 -5.18 -3.92 -32.34
C THR A 743 -3.95 -4.72 -32.76
N MET A 744 -4.14 -5.90 -33.32
CA MET A 744 -3.08 -6.85 -33.72
C MET A 744 -3.11 -7.07 -35.23
N TYR A 745 -2.04 -6.64 -35.92
CA TYR A 745 -1.98 -6.63 -37.38
C TYR A 745 -0.74 -7.33 -37.96
N GLY A 746 -0.91 -8.17 -38.98
CA GLY A 746 0.21 -8.68 -39.78
C GLY A 746 1.17 -9.58 -39.00
N CYS A 747 0.69 -10.23 -37.93
CA CYS A 747 1.44 -11.19 -37.13
C CYS A 747 1.18 -12.63 -37.62
N GLY A 748 1.99 -13.59 -37.15
CA GLY A 748 1.72 -15.01 -37.37
C GLY A 748 0.37 -15.40 -36.74
N THR A 749 0.21 -15.14 -35.45
CA THR A 749 -1.10 -15.13 -34.79
C THR A 749 -1.44 -13.71 -34.34
N GLY A 750 -2.71 -13.28 -34.39
CA GLY A 750 -3.14 -12.06 -33.70
C GLY A 750 -2.99 -12.23 -32.19
N ALA A 751 -3.86 -13.04 -31.59
CA ALA A 751 -3.74 -13.51 -30.21
C ALA A 751 -3.64 -15.04 -30.12
N TYR A 752 -2.57 -15.52 -29.48
CA TYR A 752 -2.25 -16.92 -29.23
C TYR A 752 -2.49 -17.28 -27.76
N PHE A 753 -3.26 -18.33 -27.51
CA PHE A 753 -3.55 -18.87 -26.19
C PHE A 753 -2.95 -20.29 -26.10
N GLY A 754 -1.85 -20.41 -25.36
CA GLY A 754 -1.08 -21.64 -25.19
C GLY A 754 -0.85 -21.99 -23.72
N GLY A 755 -0.39 -23.23 -23.50
CA GLY A 755 -0.06 -23.75 -22.18
C GLY A 755 -0.68 -25.12 -21.91
N THR A 756 -0.07 -25.87 -21.00
CA THR A 756 -0.67 -27.07 -20.39
C THR A 756 -1.24 -26.70 -19.03
N ASN A 757 -2.45 -27.17 -18.73
CA ASN A 757 -3.18 -26.83 -17.50
C ASN A 757 -3.44 -25.32 -17.32
N MET A 758 -3.88 -24.63 -18.39
CA MET A 758 -4.55 -23.34 -18.25
C MET A 758 -5.82 -23.56 -17.41
N TYR A 759 -5.81 -23.14 -16.14
CA TYR A 759 -7.02 -23.06 -15.34
C TYR A 759 -7.26 -21.59 -14.98
N LYS A 760 -8.44 -21.07 -15.34
CA LYS A 760 -8.97 -19.78 -14.85
C LYS A 760 -8.12 -18.53 -15.19
N SER A 761 -7.48 -18.46 -16.36
CA SER A 761 -6.43 -17.43 -16.59
C SER A 761 -6.89 -16.02 -17.03
N LEU A 762 -8.19 -15.74 -17.21
CA LEU A 762 -8.70 -14.44 -17.66
C LEU A 762 -9.88 -13.93 -16.82
N ALA A 763 -9.87 -12.64 -16.48
CA ALA A 763 -11.04 -11.88 -16.05
C ALA A 763 -11.84 -11.34 -17.24
N GLY A 764 -11.16 -10.86 -18.28
CA GLY A 764 -11.78 -10.19 -19.41
C GLY A 764 -10.95 -10.27 -20.69
N PHE A 765 -11.62 -10.51 -21.81
CA PHE A 765 -11.03 -10.46 -23.15
C PHE A 765 -12.04 -9.89 -24.13
N GLY A 766 -11.84 -8.66 -24.58
CA GLY A 766 -12.89 -7.98 -25.34
C GLY A 766 -12.47 -6.75 -26.12
N ASN A 767 -13.31 -6.34 -27.06
CA ASN A 767 -13.07 -5.21 -27.95
C ASN A 767 -11.73 -5.29 -28.73
N ASN A 768 -11.13 -6.47 -28.90
CA ASN A 768 -9.85 -6.57 -29.61
C ASN A 768 -10.08 -6.72 -31.13
N ILE A 769 -9.20 -6.11 -31.93
CA ILE A 769 -9.08 -6.38 -33.37
C ILE A 769 -7.87 -7.29 -33.57
N ALA A 770 -8.09 -8.44 -34.20
CA ALA A 770 -7.05 -9.16 -34.91
C ALA A 770 -7.42 -9.15 -36.40
N PHE A 771 -6.56 -8.57 -37.24
CA PHE A 771 -6.84 -8.40 -38.66
C PHE A 771 -5.56 -8.56 -39.51
N GLY A 772 -5.64 -9.31 -40.61
CA GLY A 772 -4.52 -9.48 -41.53
C GLY A 772 -3.36 -10.31 -40.96
N ASN A 773 -3.61 -11.11 -39.93
CA ASN A 773 -2.67 -12.10 -39.39
C ASN A 773 -2.74 -13.40 -40.22
N VAL A 774 -1.82 -14.36 -40.00
CA VAL A 774 -1.96 -15.70 -40.62
C VAL A 774 -3.08 -16.50 -39.95
N ILE A 775 -3.27 -16.30 -38.64
CA ILE A 775 -4.43 -16.75 -37.85
C ILE A 775 -4.79 -15.61 -36.90
N ASP A 776 -6.05 -15.16 -36.84
CA ASP A 776 -6.38 -14.02 -35.97
C ASP A 776 -6.42 -14.41 -34.47
N TYR A 777 -7.09 -15.50 -34.12
CA TYR A 777 -7.12 -16.07 -32.76
C TYR A 777 -6.82 -17.57 -32.79
N ASN A 778 -5.83 -18.01 -32.00
CA ASN A 778 -5.48 -19.43 -31.90
C ASN A 778 -5.58 -19.91 -30.45
N VAL A 779 -6.50 -20.83 -30.17
CA VAL A 779 -6.74 -21.40 -28.85
C VAL A 779 -6.36 -22.89 -28.88
N VAL A 780 -5.18 -23.21 -28.35
CA VAL A 780 -4.59 -24.56 -28.47
C VAL A 780 -5.12 -25.55 -27.42
N SER A 781 -5.73 -25.07 -26.33
CA SER A 781 -6.37 -25.92 -25.32
C SER A 781 -7.74 -25.40 -24.89
N ALA A 782 -8.72 -26.30 -24.72
CA ALA A 782 -10.13 -25.98 -24.50
C ALA A 782 -10.48 -25.53 -23.05
N TYR A 783 -9.53 -24.93 -22.32
CA TYR A 783 -9.64 -24.69 -20.87
C TYR A 783 -9.64 -23.21 -20.47
N LEU A 784 -10.46 -22.41 -21.16
CA LEU A 784 -10.96 -21.12 -20.64
C LEU A 784 -12.36 -21.28 -20.00
N ASN A 785 -12.72 -22.50 -19.57
CA ASN A 785 -14.04 -22.86 -19.05
C ASN A 785 -14.28 -22.37 -17.60
N ASP A 786 -14.43 -21.04 -17.45
CA ASP A 786 -14.99 -20.36 -16.26
C ASP A 786 -16.38 -19.77 -16.54
N GLY A 787 -16.92 -19.96 -17.75
CA GLY A 787 -18.17 -19.32 -18.19
C GLY A 787 -18.09 -17.81 -18.45
N LYS A 788 -16.98 -17.14 -18.08
CA LYS A 788 -16.70 -15.75 -18.47
C LYS A 788 -16.62 -15.62 -19.99
N SER A 789 -17.35 -14.64 -20.53
CA SER A 789 -17.42 -14.40 -21.97
C SER A 789 -16.25 -13.59 -22.49
N SER A 790 -15.79 -13.93 -23.69
CA SER A 790 -15.05 -13.00 -24.53
C SER A 790 -16.05 -12.13 -25.31
N VAL A 791 -15.86 -10.81 -25.34
CA VAL A 791 -16.90 -9.85 -25.82
C VAL A 791 -16.44 -9.01 -27.00
N ASN A 792 -17.24 -8.91 -28.05
CA ASN A 792 -17.08 -7.93 -29.14
C ASN A 792 -15.67 -7.93 -29.79
N ASN A 793 -15.05 -9.10 -29.97
CA ASN A 793 -13.75 -9.21 -30.65
C ASN A 793 -13.94 -9.39 -32.17
N ILE A 794 -13.06 -8.80 -32.98
CA ILE A 794 -13.05 -8.92 -34.44
C ILE A 794 -11.93 -9.86 -34.92
N SER A 795 -12.27 -10.74 -35.86
CA SER A 795 -11.33 -11.44 -36.76
C SER A 795 -11.64 -11.21 -38.24
N SER A 796 -10.60 -11.16 -39.05
CA SER A 796 -10.66 -11.23 -40.52
C SER A 796 -10.96 -12.63 -41.05
N ASP A 797 -10.65 -13.66 -40.25
CA ASP A 797 -11.04 -15.05 -40.46
C ASP A 797 -12.21 -15.48 -39.53
N ALA A 798 -12.48 -16.78 -39.43
CA ALA A 798 -13.54 -17.33 -38.58
C ALA A 798 -13.21 -17.42 -37.07
N THR A 799 -12.00 -17.03 -36.64
CA THR A 799 -11.42 -17.52 -35.39
C THR A 799 -11.83 -16.75 -34.13
N ALA A 800 -12.44 -15.56 -34.21
CA ALA A 800 -13.00 -14.92 -33.01
C ALA A 800 -14.11 -15.78 -32.36
N ASN A 801 -14.73 -16.70 -33.09
CA ASN A 801 -15.66 -17.71 -32.55
C ASN A 801 -14.96 -18.94 -31.91
N ASN A 802 -13.63 -19.07 -32.04
CA ASN A 802 -12.84 -20.09 -31.34
C ASN A 802 -12.45 -19.63 -29.92
N LEU A 803 -12.63 -18.34 -29.61
CA LEU A 803 -12.55 -17.83 -28.24
C LEU A 803 -13.65 -18.47 -27.38
N THR A 804 -13.43 -18.54 -26.07
CA THR A 804 -14.38 -19.21 -25.17
C THR A 804 -15.53 -18.30 -24.75
N ASN A 805 -16.72 -18.92 -24.70
CA ASN A 805 -18.03 -18.28 -24.52
C ASN A 805 -18.14 -16.93 -25.29
N PRO A 806 -17.96 -16.94 -26.62
CA PRO A 806 -17.85 -15.73 -27.42
C PRO A 806 -19.21 -15.05 -27.53
N VAL A 807 -19.28 -13.80 -27.08
CA VAL A 807 -20.47 -12.94 -27.12
C VAL A 807 -20.20 -11.79 -28.08
N ASN A 808 -21.10 -11.59 -29.05
CA ASN A 808 -21.00 -10.54 -30.07
C ASN A 808 -19.67 -10.53 -30.86
N SER A 809 -18.96 -11.67 -30.93
CA SER A 809 -17.76 -11.80 -31.76
C SER A 809 -18.10 -11.61 -33.23
N LYS A 810 -17.26 -10.85 -33.93
CA LYS A 810 -17.46 -10.50 -35.33
C LYS A 810 -16.39 -11.20 -36.19
N ILE A 811 -16.79 -12.29 -36.82
CA ILE A 811 -15.93 -13.12 -37.67
C ILE A 811 -16.02 -12.74 -39.15
N ASN A 812 -14.97 -13.07 -39.92
CA ASN A 812 -14.85 -12.83 -41.36
C ASN A 812 -15.10 -11.36 -41.74
N GLN A 813 -14.61 -10.42 -40.92
CA GLN A 813 -14.81 -8.98 -41.12
C GLN A 813 -13.66 -8.33 -41.86
N THR A 814 -13.97 -7.33 -42.68
CA THR A 814 -12.97 -6.36 -43.13
C THR A 814 -12.92 -5.21 -42.13
N VAL A 815 -11.73 -4.88 -41.62
CA VAL A 815 -11.46 -3.64 -40.89
C VAL A 815 -10.74 -2.66 -41.81
N SER A 816 -11.25 -1.43 -41.87
CA SER A 816 -10.68 -0.33 -42.63
C SER A 816 -9.91 0.60 -41.68
N PHE A 817 -8.59 0.63 -41.78
CA PHE A 817 -7.75 1.63 -41.10
C PHE A 817 -7.44 2.82 -42.03
N VAL A 818 -6.97 3.93 -41.46
CA VAL A 818 -6.66 5.17 -42.20
C VAL A 818 -5.58 4.93 -43.28
N ASP A 819 -4.45 4.29 -42.96
CA ASP A 819 -3.40 3.99 -43.92
C ASP A 819 -2.52 2.79 -43.49
N VAL A 820 -3.01 1.59 -43.78
CA VAL A 820 -2.32 0.31 -43.52
C VAL A 820 -0.93 0.24 -44.17
N ALA A 821 -0.74 0.86 -45.34
CA ALA A 821 0.53 0.81 -46.06
C ALA A 821 1.64 1.54 -45.29
N ASN A 822 1.31 2.68 -44.69
CA ASN A 822 2.19 3.45 -43.81
C ASN A 822 2.03 3.11 -42.31
N LYS A 823 1.49 1.93 -42.00
CA LYS A 823 1.30 1.39 -40.62
C LYS A 823 0.53 2.34 -39.70
N ASP A 824 -0.45 3.02 -40.30
CA ASP A 824 -1.41 3.88 -39.64
C ASP A 824 -2.67 3.08 -39.32
N PHE A 825 -2.78 2.65 -38.07
CA PHE A 825 -3.85 1.76 -37.59
C PHE A 825 -4.93 2.48 -36.79
N HIS A 826 -5.04 3.81 -36.94
CA HIS A 826 -6.26 4.52 -36.57
C HIS A 826 -7.44 3.97 -37.39
N LEU A 827 -8.59 3.83 -36.76
CA LEU A 827 -9.78 3.27 -37.37
C LEU A 827 -10.38 4.28 -38.36
N SER A 828 -10.67 3.84 -39.58
CA SER A 828 -11.26 4.73 -40.58
C SER A 828 -12.63 5.22 -40.10
N PRO A 829 -12.95 6.52 -40.22
CA PRO A 829 -14.29 7.03 -39.99
C PRO A 829 -15.37 6.37 -40.87
N SER A 830 -14.97 5.71 -41.97
CA SER A 830 -15.83 4.93 -42.88
C SER A 830 -15.94 3.44 -42.54
N ASP A 831 -15.26 2.95 -41.50
CA ASP A 831 -15.36 1.55 -41.11
C ASP A 831 -16.76 1.22 -40.55
N THR A 832 -17.25 0.02 -40.85
CA THR A 832 -18.58 -0.47 -40.45
C THR A 832 -18.54 -1.72 -39.58
N SER A 833 -17.35 -2.27 -39.32
CA SER A 833 -17.15 -3.55 -38.62
C SER A 833 -16.74 -3.32 -37.17
N ALA A 834 -15.73 -2.48 -36.94
CA ALA A 834 -15.20 -2.10 -35.63
C ALA A 834 -15.85 -0.85 -35.05
N LYS A 835 -16.32 0.07 -35.91
CA LYS A 835 -16.92 1.33 -35.48
C LYS A 835 -18.25 1.12 -34.76
N ASN A 836 -18.48 1.84 -33.66
CA ASN A 836 -19.64 1.81 -32.76
C ASN A 836 -20.12 0.40 -32.44
N SER A 837 -19.19 -0.49 -32.06
CA SER A 837 -19.40 -1.94 -32.05
C SER A 837 -18.81 -2.70 -30.86
N GLY A 838 -18.08 -2.04 -29.97
CA GLY A 838 -17.51 -2.62 -28.76
C GLY A 838 -18.53 -2.85 -27.63
N SER A 839 -18.03 -3.18 -26.46
CA SER A 839 -18.70 -3.00 -25.17
C SER A 839 -18.16 -1.76 -24.48
N ASP A 840 -19.00 -1.05 -23.74
CA ASP A 840 -18.56 0.03 -22.83
C ASP A 840 -17.87 -0.61 -21.61
N LEU A 841 -16.61 -0.23 -21.37
CA LEU A 841 -15.80 -0.73 -20.26
C LEU A 841 -15.47 0.39 -19.23
N SER A 842 -16.18 1.52 -19.28
CA SER A 842 -16.01 2.65 -18.35
C SER A 842 -16.37 2.34 -16.90
N ALA A 843 -17.07 1.23 -16.67
CA ALA A 843 -17.40 0.69 -15.34
C ALA A 843 -17.03 -0.81 -15.18
N ASP A 844 -16.08 -1.33 -15.98
CA ASP A 844 -15.62 -2.72 -15.82
C ASP A 844 -14.95 -2.93 -14.45
N ALA A 845 -15.44 -3.91 -13.70
CA ALA A 845 -15.02 -4.17 -12.32
C ALA A 845 -13.58 -4.70 -12.17
N ASN A 846 -12.95 -5.15 -13.27
CA ASN A 846 -11.56 -5.61 -13.28
C ASN A 846 -10.62 -4.47 -13.70
N PHE A 847 -11.04 -3.66 -14.67
CA PHE A 847 -10.33 -2.45 -15.08
C PHE A 847 -11.21 -1.46 -15.87
N ALA A 848 -11.64 -0.40 -15.19
CA ALA A 848 -12.37 0.71 -15.80
C ALA A 848 -11.43 1.71 -16.50
N PHE A 849 -11.80 2.14 -17.71
CA PHE A 849 -11.14 3.22 -18.46
C PHE A 849 -12.13 3.86 -19.45
N ASN A 850 -11.81 5.05 -19.97
CA ASN A 850 -12.72 5.78 -20.88
C ASN A 850 -11.98 6.54 -21.99
N THR A 851 -10.74 6.16 -22.29
CA THR A 851 -9.95 6.75 -23.37
C THR A 851 -9.34 5.69 -24.28
N ASP A 852 -8.90 6.10 -25.48
CA ASP A 852 -8.20 5.29 -26.46
C ASP A 852 -6.67 5.49 -26.44
N ILE A 853 -5.96 5.00 -27.46
CA ILE A 853 -4.52 5.14 -27.63
C ILE A 853 -4.05 6.59 -27.84
N ASP A 854 -4.94 7.52 -28.17
CA ASP A 854 -4.67 8.95 -28.38
C ASP A 854 -5.08 9.84 -27.20
N ASN A 855 -5.76 9.25 -26.21
CA ASN A 855 -6.51 9.95 -25.15
C ASN A 855 -7.79 10.63 -25.65
N GLN A 856 -8.33 10.26 -26.81
CA GLN A 856 -9.70 10.60 -27.17
C GLN A 856 -10.64 9.92 -26.17
N THR A 857 -11.65 10.64 -25.69
CA THR A 857 -12.64 10.08 -24.77
C THR A 857 -13.59 9.17 -25.53
N ARG A 858 -13.68 7.89 -25.11
CA ARG A 858 -14.66 6.95 -25.65
C ARG A 858 -16.06 7.29 -25.14
N PRO A 859 -17.09 7.21 -25.98
CA PRO A 859 -18.44 7.65 -25.62
C PRO A 859 -19.08 6.74 -24.56
N SER A 860 -19.74 7.33 -23.57
CA SER A 860 -20.42 6.62 -22.46
C SER A 860 -21.95 6.73 -22.54
N SER A 861 -22.53 6.71 -23.74
CA SER A 861 -23.98 6.90 -23.96
C SER A 861 -24.60 5.70 -24.66
N SER A 862 -25.84 5.36 -24.31
CA SER A 862 -26.57 4.22 -24.89
C SER A 862 -26.86 4.35 -26.40
N SER A 863 -26.58 5.50 -27.00
CA SER A 863 -26.74 5.77 -28.44
C SER A 863 -25.42 5.77 -29.24
N THR A 864 -24.27 5.67 -28.57
CA THR A 864 -22.93 5.68 -29.19
C THR A 864 -22.04 4.70 -28.44
N ILE A 865 -21.88 3.53 -29.03
CA ILE A 865 -21.10 2.42 -28.49
C ILE A 865 -19.62 2.70 -28.77
N TRP A 866 -18.70 2.23 -27.93
CA TRP A 866 -17.25 2.30 -28.19
C TRP A 866 -16.86 1.65 -29.51
N ASP A 867 -15.73 2.07 -30.06
CA ASP A 867 -15.09 1.33 -31.15
C ASP A 867 -14.34 0.09 -30.63
N ILE A 868 -14.30 -0.96 -31.45
CA ILE A 868 -13.44 -2.14 -31.23
C ILE A 868 -12.02 -1.75 -31.66
N GLY A 869 -11.01 -2.14 -30.89
CA GLY A 869 -9.60 -1.85 -31.15
C GLY A 869 -9.03 -0.70 -30.30
N ALA A 870 -7.75 -0.40 -30.52
CA ALA A 870 -6.98 0.53 -29.70
C ALA A 870 -7.36 2.02 -29.87
N ASP A 871 -8.02 2.36 -30.96
CA ASP A 871 -8.40 3.71 -31.37
C ASP A 871 -9.92 3.92 -31.25
N GLU A 872 -10.36 5.18 -31.18
CA GLU A 872 -11.75 5.60 -31.36
C GLU A 872 -11.83 6.52 -32.59
N ALA A 873 -12.55 6.10 -33.63
CA ALA A 873 -12.58 6.78 -34.92
C ALA A 873 -13.22 8.17 -34.80
N ALA A 874 -12.48 9.18 -35.26
CA ALA A 874 -12.91 10.57 -35.24
C ALA A 874 -14.34 10.76 -35.82
N THR A 875 -15.22 11.38 -35.02
CA THR A 875 -16.59 11.68 -35.43
C THR A 875 -16.62 12.94 -36.28
N ALA A 876 -17.04 12.81 -37.55
CA ALA A 876 -17.20 13.94 -38.45
C ALA A 876 -18.43 14.79 -38.09
N ILE A 877 -18.22 16.00 -37.55
CA ILE A 877 -19.28 16.98 -37.31
C ILE A 877 -19.48 17.85 -38.56
N TYR A 878 -20.61 17.68 -39.23
CA TYR A 878 -20.99 18.48 -40.39
C TYR A 878 -21.75 19.74 -39.97
N TYR A 879 -21.11 20.91 -40.06
CA TYR A 879 -21.80 22.21 -39.96
C TYR A 879 -22.41 22.59 -41.31
N SER A 880 -23.74 22.74 -41.37
CA SER A 880 -24.42 23.26 -42.55
C SER A 880 -24.29 24.79 -42.62
N VAL A 881 -23.44 25.29 -43.53
CA VAL A 881 -23.32 26.74 -43.79
C VAL A 881 -24.40 27.17 -44.78
N GLY A 882 -25.61 27.41 -44.28
CA GLY A 882 -26.68 28.01 -45.08
C GLY A 882 -26.45 29.51 -45.32
N GLN A 883 -26.28 29.92 -46.57
CA GLN A 883 -26.40 31.34 -46.91
C GLN A 883 -27.85 31.78 -46.77
N SER A 884 -28.16 32.63 -45.79
CA SER A 884 -29.49 33.19 -45.63
C SER A 884 -29.77 34.26 -46.69
N VAL A 885 -30.55 33.91 -47.72
CA VAL A 885 -31.43 34.91 -48.34
C VAL A 885 -32.69 34.95 -47.49
N ALA A 886 -33.10 36.16 -47.09
CA ALA A 886 -34.14 36.32 -46.10
C ALA A 886 -35.53 36.01 -46.65
N GLU A 887 -36.23 35.05 -46.04
CA GLU A 887 -37.69 35.14 -45.87
C GLU A 887 -38.16 34.33 -44.64
N LYS A 888 -39.09 34.92 -43.87
CA LYS A 888 -39.58 34.34 -42.61
C LYS A 888 -40.65 33.27 -42.89
N HIS A 889 -40.37 32.00 -42.60
CA HIS A 889 -41.45 31.05 -42.27
C HIS A 889 -41.03 30.16 -41.10
N GLN A 890 -41.90 30.09 -40.08
CA GLN A 890 -41.74 29.15 -38.96
C GLN A 890 -41.98 27.72 -39.44
N LEU A 891 -41.16 26.77 -38.98
CA LEU A 891 -41.51 25.36 -38.92
C LEU A 891 -40.92 24.74 -37.66
N GLN A 892 -41.78 24.17 -36.82
CA GLN A 892 -41.38 23.32 -35.70
C GLN A 892 -40.79 22.01 -36.24
N PHE A 893 -39.73 21.51 -35.60
CA PHE A 893 -39.37 20.10 -35.71
C PHE A 893 -39.69 19.38 -34.42
N GLY A 894 -40.63 18.45 -34.49
CA GLY A 894 -40.94 17.51 -33.44
C GLY A 894 -39.92 16.38 -33.38
N ILE A 895 -39.79 15.78 -32.20
CA ILE A 895 -38.92 14.65 -31.92
C ILE A 895 -39.48 13.38 -32.57
N LEU A 896 -38.60 12.60 -33.20
CA LEU A 896 -38.66 11.14 -33.27
C LEU A 896 -37.23 10.58 -33.34
#